data_AF-A0A0U0WAP2-F1
#
_entry.id   AF-A0A0U0WAP2-F1
#
_cell.length_a   1.000
_cell.length_b   1.000
_cell.length_c   1.000
_cell.angle_alpha   90.00
_cell.angle_beta   90.00
_cell.angle_gamma   90.00
#
_symmetry.space_group_name_H-M   'P 1'
#
loop_
_entity.id
_entity.type
_entity.pdbx_description
1 polymer ?
#
loop_
_entity_poly.entity_id
_entity_poly.type
_entity_poly.pdbx_seq_one_letter_code
_entity_poly.pdbx_strand_id
1 'polypeptide(L)'
;MKWVTYQSDSGERAGVLSRDTIHPAPPGVTLLELVTRGADGLRRAGEAALRSAADTVPLGRARLLAPIPRPPSIRDSLCFLDHMRNCQAAMGGGRTLADSWYRIPAFYFACPATVLGPFDDAPTAPGSAWQDFELEIAAVIGVSARDLTVEEAERAIIGYTIFNDWSARDLQQLEGQLAIGQGKGKDSGVTLGPYLVTPDELEPYRRDGRLDLQVTALVNDTVIGSGSTAQMDWSFGEVVSYVSRGVPLRPGDVIGSGTVPTCTLVEHLNPAAPESFPGWLHDGDVVTLRVQGLGETRQTVRASAAPHPLPARPNPARVNRAPARVPYTRGLHEVADRVWAWTLPDGGYGWSNAGLVAGDGAALLVDTLFDLALTREMLAAMGPITASAPITDALITHSNGDHTHGNQLLDPSVRIIAATGTAEEIAHGMAPEMLAMAQTANLGPIATPYTRDRFGHFDFSGITVRNADETFERELTIEVGGRRVDLLNLGPAHTGADSVVHVPDAGVLFGGDLLFIGCTPIVWAGPIANWIAACDAMIALDAPIVVPGHGPVTDPDGIRAVRGYLVHVSEQAEAAHRKGLSWSEAADTIDLGEYGTWLDAERVVVNVYQRYRELDPDTPALEVMALLVMQAEWLAKRAGPIRLARPERN
;
A
#
# COMPACT_ATOMS: atom_id res chain seq x y z
N MET A 1 35.97 -20.93 -16.89
CA MET A 1 36.21 -21.11 -15.45
C MET A 1 35.03 -20.62 -14.59
N LYS A 2 34.79 -21.28 -13.45
CA LYS A 2 33.87 -20.82 -12.40
C LYS A 2 34.65 -20.30 -11.19
N TRP A 3 34.43 -19.06 -10.81
CA TRP A 3 35.08 -18.41 -9.67
C TRP A 3 34.13 -18.26 -8.49
N VAL A 4 34.68 -18.42 -7.29
CA VAL A 4 33.96 -18.29 -6.03
C VAL A 4 34.70 -17.36 -5.09
N THR A 5 33.94 -16.73 -4.21
CA THR A 5 34.44 -16.06 -3.02
C THR A 5 33.84 -16.76 -1.82
N TYR A 6 34.66 -17.11 -0.82
CA TYR A 6 34.22 -17.88 0.34
C TYR A 6 34.91 -17.40 1.62
N GLN A 7 34.27 -17.67 2.76
CA GLN A 7 34.85 -17.40 4.07
C GLN A 7 35.92 -18.45 4.40
N SER A 8 37.12 -17.98 4.72
CA SER A 8 38.22 -18.79 5.25
C SER A 8 38.60 -18.32 6.67
N ASP A 9 39.48 -19.08 7.33
CA ASP A 9 40.01 -18.72 8.66
C ASP A 9 40.75 -17.37 8.67
N SER A 10 41.31 -16.98 7.52
CA SER A 10 42.00 -15.69 7.32
C SER A 10 41.12 -14.58 6.74
N GLY A 11 39.80 -14.80 6.64
CA GLY A 11 38.87 -13.86 6.03
C GLY A 11 38.38 -14.27 4.64
N GLU A 12 37.93 -13.28 3.86
CA GLU A 12 37.46 -13.46 2.48
C GLU A 12 38.57 -14.04 1.59
N ARG A 13 38.25 -15.09 0.82
CA ARG A 13 39.20 -15.73 -0.10
C ARG A 13 38.54 -16.07 -1.43
N ALA A 14 39.24 -15.77 -2.53
CA ALA A 14 38.83 -16.18 -3.87
C ALA A 14 39.36 -17.58 -4.23
N GLY A 15 38.67 -18.27 -5.12
CA GLY A 15 39.12 -19.56 -5.66
C GLY A 15 38.43 -19.91 -6.98
N VAL A 16 39.02 -20.86 -7.69
CA VAL A 16 38.42 -21.45 -8.90
C VAL A 16 37.82 -22.81 -8.55
N LEU A 17 36.57 -23.02 -8.96
CA LEU A 17 35.86 -24.28 -8.76
C LEU A 17 36.20 -25.24 -9.90
N SER A 18 36.65 -26.44 -9.54
CA SER A 18 36.77 -27.58 -10.45
C SER A 18 36.02 -28.75 -9.84
N ARG A 19 34.97 -29.22 -10.53
CA ARG A 19 34.00 -30.18 -9.98
C ARG A 19 33.42 -29.64 -8.66
N ASP A 20 33.57 -30.35 -7.55
CA ASP A 20 33.09 -29.94 -6.21
C ASP A 20 34.23 -29.47 -5.29
N THR A 21 35.33 -29.00 -5.88
CA THR A 21 36.54 -28.63 -5.15
C THR A 21 36.98 -27.22 -5.53
N ILE A 22 37.15 -26.37 -4.51
CA ILE A 22 37.66 -25.01 -4.64
C ILE A 22 39.18 -25.06 -4.56
N HIS A 23 39.83 -24.62 -5.64
CA HIS A 23 41.27 -24.39 -5.69
C HIS A 23 41.54 -22.93 -5.34
N PRO A 24 42.15 -22.65 -4.18
CA PRO A 24 42.22 -21.29 -3.68
C PRO A 24 43.21 -20.43 -4.46
N ALA A 25 42.86 -19.16 -4.63
CA ALA A 25 43.82 -18.12 -4.98
C ALA A 25 44.80 -17.88 -3.81
N PRO A 26 45.93 -17.19 -4.06
CA PRO A 26 46.85 -16.77 -3.00
C PRO A 26 46.11 -15.99 -1.89
N PRO A 27 46.50 -16.15 -0.60
CA PRO A 27 45.90 -15.39 0.49
C PRO A 27 45.93 -13.88 0.25
N GLY A 28 44.87 -13.18 0.65
CA GLY A 28 44.74 -11.73 0.49
C GLY A 28 44.34 -11.25 -0.91
N VAL A 29 44.29 -12.14 -1.91
CA VAL A 29 43.83 -11.79 -3.27
C VAL A 29 42.32 -11.94 -3.36
N THR A 30 41.62 -10.84 -3.65
CA THR A 30 40.16 -10.84 -3.83
C THR A 30 39.76 -11.15 -5.26
N LEU A 31 38.52 -11.61 -5.49
CA LEU A 31 38.05 -11.85 -6.86
C LEU A 31 37.97 -10.54 -7.66
N LEU A 32 37.62 -9.42 -7.00
CA LEU A 32 37.61 -8.10 -7.64
C LEU A 32 39.00 -7.70 -8.15
N GLU A 33 40.06 -7.94 -7.36
CA GLU A 33 41.45 -7.72 -7.79
C GLU A 33 41.91 -8.63 -8.93
N LEU A 34 41.29 -9.80 -9.10
CA LEU A 34 41.56 -10.67 -10.25
C LEU A 34 40.79 -10.18 -11.48
N VAL A 35 39.57 -9.70 -11.30
CA VAL A 35 38.75 -9.10 -12.36
C VAL A 35 39.42 -7.86 -12.95
N THR A 36 40.04 -7.00 -12.12
CA THR A 36 40.77 -5.80 -12.60
C THR A 36 41.99 -6.13 -13.47
N ARG A 37 42.46 -7.38 -13.47
CA ARG A 37 43.56 -7.84 -14.35
C ARG A 37 43.07 -8.22 -15.75
N GLY A 38 41.77 -8.06 -16.03
CA GLY A 38 41.13 -8.43 -17.28
C GLY A 38 41.03 -9.95 -17.48
N ALA A 39 40.37 -10.36 -18.56
CA ALA A 39 40.07 -11.77 -18.85
C ALA A 39 41.33 -12.67 -18.87
N ASP A 40 42.41 -12.21 -19.48
CA ASP A 40 43.68 -12.95 -19.54
C ASP A 40 44.36 -13.07 -18.18
N GLY A 41 44.31 -12.03 -17.36
CA GLY A 41 44.85 -12.05 -16.00
C GLY A 41 44.07 -12.99 -15.10
N LEU A 42 42.73 -12.93 -15.17
CA LEU A 42 41.83 -13.83 -14.45
C LEU A 42 42.08 -15.29 -14.86
N ARG A 43 42.14 -15.59 -16.17
CA ARG A 43 42.42 -16.93 -16.69
C ARG A 43 43.76 -17.48 -16.17
N ARG A 44 44.85 -16.70 -16.28
CA ARG A 44 46.17 -17.12 -15.77
C ARG A 44 46.16 -17.40 -14.28
N ALA A 45 45.45 -16.58 -13.50
CA ALA A 45 45.31 -16.79 -12.06
C ALA A 45 44.56 -18.09 -11.74
N GLY A 46 43.50 -18.40 -12.48
CA GLY A 46 42.73 -19.65 -12.31
C GLY A 46 43.55 -20.87 -12.70
N GLU A 47 44.24 -20.82 -13.83
CA GLU A 47 45.17 -21.87 -14.25
C GLU A 47 46.28 -22.12 -13.22
N ALA A 48 46.80 -21.05 -12.60
CA ALA A 48 47.80 -21.16 -11.54
C ALA A 48 47.20 -21.78 -10.26
N ALA A 49 45.99 -21.39 -9.86
CA ALA A 49 45.30 -21.97 -8.71
C ALA A 49 45.03 -23.47 -8.91
N LEU A 50 44.61 -23.90 -10.10
CA LEU A 50 44.38 -25.32 -10.44
C LEU A 50 45.66 -26.17 -10.36
N ARG A 51 46.83 -25.58 -10.64
CA ARG A 51 48.14 -26.25 -10.56
C ARG A 51 48.82 -26.10 -9.20
N SER A 52 48.26 -25.30 -8.30
CA SER A 52 48.85 -25.01 -7.00
C SER A 52 48.88 -26.26 -6.12
N ALA A 53 49.92 -26.40 -5.31
CA ALA A 53 50.00 -27.41 -4.26
C ALA A 53 49.29 -26.98 -2.96
N ALA A 54 48.59 -25.85 -2.96
CA ALA A 54 47.83 -25.37 -1.82
C ALA A 54 46.65 -26.30 -1.50
N ASP A 55 46.31 -26.40 -0.21
CA ASP A 55 45.16 -27.20 0.24
C ASP A 55 43.85 -26.70 -0.40
N THR A 56 43.13 -27.62 -1.02
CA THR A 56 41.84 -27.36 -1.64
C THR A 56 40.70 -27.46 -0.64
N VAL A 57 39.59 -26.78 -0.91
CA VAL A 57 38.40 -26.80 -0.03
C VAL A 57 37.23 -27.50 -0.74
N PRO A 58 36.63 -28.55 -0.16
CA PRO A 58 35.39 -29.12 -0.69
C PRO A 58 34.27 -28.07 -0.69
N LEU A 59 33.54 -27.92 -1.80
CA LEU A 59 32.51 -26.90 -1.96
C LEU A 59 31.46 -26.95 -0.84
N GLY A 60 30.96 -28.15 -0.51
CA GLY A 60 29.97 -28.34 0.54
C GLY A 60 30.45 -28.06 1.98
N ARG A 61 31.74 -27.76 2.17
CA ARG A 61 32.30 -27.31 3.48
C ARG A 61 32.60 -25.82 3.49
N ALA A 62 32.49 -25.13 2.35
CA ALA A 62 32.76 -23.71 2.27
C ALA A 62 31.49 -22.90 2.52
N ARG A 63 31.57 -21.85 3.35
CA ARG A 63 30.55 -20.80 3.38
C ARG A 63 30.84 -19.84 2.22
N LEU A 64 30.05 -19.94 1.15
CA LEU A 64 30.17 -19.02 0.02
C LEU A 64 29.67 -17.62 0.39
N LEU A 65 30.36 -16.62 -0.15
CA LEU A 65 29.92 -15.22 -0.18
C LEU A 65 29.47 -14.90 -1.62
N ALA A 66 28.91 -13.71 -1.83
CA ALA A 66 28.72 -13.22 -3.20
C ALA A 66 30.05 -13.23 -3.96
N PRO A 67 30.10 -13.56 -5.27
CA PRO A 67 31.36 -13.60 -6.02
C PRO A 67 32.12 -12.27 -5.92
N ILE A 68 31.41 -11.14 -5.98
CA ILE A 68 31.95 -9.81 -5.69
C ILE A 68 31.11 -9.22 -4.55
N PRO A 69 31.53 -9.38 -3.27
CA PRO A 69 30.73 -8.93 -2.13
C PRO A 69 30.53 -7.41 -2.06
N ARG A 70 31.41 -6.65 -2.70
CA ARG A 70 31.42 -5.18 -2.69
C ARG A 70 31.67 -4.67 -4.12
N PRO A 71 30.69 -4.80 -5.03
CA PRO A 71 30.86 -4.33 -6.40
C PRO A 71 30.95 -2.80 -6.43
N PRO A 72 31.72 -2.19 -7.35
CA PRO A 72 31.85 -0.73 -7.41
C PRO A 72 30.53 -0.01 -7.72
N SER A 73 29.69 -0.62 -8.55
CA SER A 73 28.30 -0.20 -8.78
C SER A 73 27.45 -1.38 -9.21
N ILE A 74 26.13 -1.26 -9.02
CA ILE A 74 25.12 -2.18 -9.53
C ILE A 74 24.11 -1.36 -10.32
N ARG A 75 23.87 -1.76 -11.56
CA ARG A 75 22.82 -1.18 -12.42
C ARG A 75 21.93 -2.30 -12.87
N ASP A 76 20.73 -2.34 -12.34
CA ASP A 76 19.78 -3.34 -12.75
C ASP A 76 18.87 -2.81 -13.86
N SER A 77 18.75 -3.60 -14.93
CA SER A 77 18.16 -3.20 -16.20
C SER A 77 16.83 -3.91 -16.42
N LEU A 78 16.01 -3.47 -17.38
CA LEU A 78 14.72 -4.10 -17.65
C LEU A 78 14.69 -4.68 -19.06
N CYS A 79 15.48 -5.74 -19.27
CA CYS A 79 15.70 -6.31 -20.61
C CYS A 79 14.54 -7.16 -21.12
N PHE A 80 13.65 -7.61 -20.24
CA PHE A 80 12.48 -8.42 -20.60
C PHE A 80 11.24 -7.54 -20.63
N LEU A 81 10.80 -7.12 -21.82
CA LEU A 81 9.62 -6.27 -21.96
C LEU A 81 8.34 -7.02 -21.58
N ASP A 82 8.31 -8.35 -21.72
CA ASP A 82 7.17 -9.17 -21.27
C ASP A 82 7.00 -9.14 -19.75
N HIS A 83 8.08 -9.08 -18.97
CA HIS A 83 7.98 -8.85 -17.52
C HIS A 83 7.25 -7.53 -17.24
N MET A 84 7.63 -6.45 -17.94
CA MET A 84 6.96 -5.15 -17.78
C MET A 84 5.49 -5.20 -18.16
N ARG A 85 5.14 -5.92 -19.23
CA ARG A 85 3.74 -6.11 -19.64
C ARG A 85 2.96 -6.90 -18.60
N ASN A 86 3.56 -7.92 -18.01
CA ASN A 86 2.94 -8.76 -16.98
C ASN A 86 2.74 -7.95 -15.70
N CYS A 87 3.74 -7.18 -15.26
CA CYS A 87 3.61 -6.25 -14.14
C CYS A 87 2.52 -5.20 -14.38
N GLN A 88 2.47 -4.56 -15.56
CA GLN A 88 1.38 -3.60 -15.84
C GLN A 88 0.01 -4.24 -15.77
N ALA A 89 -0.16 -5.45 -16.32
CA ALA A 89 -1.43 -6.18 -16.26
C ALA A 89 -1.80 -6.58 -14.82
N ALA A 90 -0.84 -7.14 -14.07
CA ALA A 90 -1.01 -7.49 -12.66
C ALA A 90 -1.42 -6.28 -11.81
N MET A 91 -0.97 -5.09 -12.22
CA MET A 91 -1.28 -3.84 -11.55
C MET A 91 -2.58 -3.16 -12.04
N GLY A 92 -3.42 -3.88 -12.80
CA GLY A 92 -4.71 -3.39 -13.31
C GLY A 92 -4.60 -2.49 -14.55
N GLY A 93 -3.42 -2.39 -15.16
CA GLY A 93 -3.19 -1.71 -16.42
C GLY A 93 -3.38 -2.61 -17.63
N GLY A 94 -3.15 -2.06 -18.82
CA GLY A 94 -3.06 -2.85 -20.05
C GLY A 94 -1.67 -3.47 -20.23
N ARG A 95 -1.49 -4.26 -21.29
CA ARG A 95 -0.18 -4.81 -21.70
C ARG A 95 0.57 -3.92 -22.70
N THR A 96 0.10 -2.70 -22.92
CA THR A 96 0.69 -1.77 -23.89
C THR A 96 1.75 -0.91 -23.22
N LEU A 97 3.01 -1.17 -23.53
CA LEU A 97 4.13 -0.35 -23.08
C LEU A 97 4.20 0.97 -23.87
N ALA A 98 4.64 2.04 -23.19
CA ALA A 98 4.95 3.32 -23.83
C ALA A 98 6.11 3.19 -24.85
N ASP A 99 6.11 4.05 -25.87
CA ASP A 99 7.13 4.07 -26.95
C ASP A 99 8.58 4.09 -26.43
N SER A 100 8.82 4.72 -25.28
CA SER A 100 10.17 4.82 -24.69
C SER A 100 10.82 3.46 -24.36
N TRP A 101 10.02 2.44 -24.03
CA TRP A 101 10.50 1.08 -23.73
C TRP A 101 11.19 0.40 -24.93
N TYR A 102 10.85 0.84 -26.15
CA TYR A 102 11.41 0.30 -27.39
C TYR A 102 12.57 1.15 -27.93
N ARG A 103 12.87 2.28 -27.30
CA ARG A 103 13.88 3.24 -27.77
C ARG A 103 15.17 3.20 -26.98
N ILE A 104 15.08 2.90 -25.68
CA ILE A 104 16.21 2.85 -24.77
C ILE A 104 16.03 1.71 -23.76
N PRO A 105 17.09 0.99 -23.39
CA PRO A 105 17.03 0.05 -22.27
C PRO A 105 16.93 0.84 -20.96
N ALA A 106 15.89 0.57 -20.18
CA ALA A 106 15.71 1.15 -18.86
C ALA A 106 16.61 0.46 -17.84
N PHE A 107 17.09 1.21 -16.86
CA PHE A 107 17.82 0.68 -15.70
C PHE A 107 17.69 1.63 -14.50
N TYR A 108 17.97 1.11 -13.31
CA TYR A 108 18.11 1.91 -12.09
C TYR A 108 19.40 1.51 -11.35
N PHE A 109 19.79 2.30 -10.34
CA PHE A 109 20.94 1.98 -9.49
C PHE A 109 20.48 1.18 -8.27
N ALA A 110 20.88 -0.08 -8.16
CA ALA A 110 20.67 -0.87 -6.96
C ALA A 110 21.77 -0.60 -5.93
N CYS A 111 21.46 -0.81 -4.64
CA CYS A 111 22.35 -0.47 -3.54
C CYS A 111 23.51 -1.49 -3.39
N PRO A 112 24.78 -1.13 -3.65
CA PRO A 112 25.91 -2.06 -3.51
C PRO A 112 26.21 -2.43 -2.05
N ALA A 113 25.66 -1.67 -1.09
CA ALA A 113 25.88 -1.90 0.34
C ALA A 113 25.03 -3.04 0.91
N THR A 114 24.02 -3.52 0.17
CA THR A 114 23.10 -4.58 0.61
C THR A 114 23.22 -5.86 -0.22
N VAL A 115 24.43 -6.11 -0.76
CA VAL A 115 24.75 -7.36 -1.44
C VAL A 115 24.77 -8.52 -0.44
N LEU A 116 24.00 -9.57 -0.76
CA LEU A 116 23.90 -10.81 -0.02
C LEU A 116 24.62 -11.95 -0.77
N GLY A 117 25.22 -12.87 -0.04
CA GLY A 117 25.72 -14.12 -0.60
C GLY A 117 24.61 -15.07 -1.04
N PRO A 118 24.95 -16.11 -1.82
CA PRO A 118 23.99 -17.03 -2.42
C PRO A 118 23.18 -17.85 -1.41
N PHE A 119 23.63 -17.91 -0.15
CA PHE A 119 23.02 -18.68 0.93
C PHE A 119 22.86 -17.88 2.23
N ASP A 120 22.98 -16.55 2.16
CA ASP A 120 22.69 -15.69 3.31
C ASP A 120 21.16 -15.55 3.48
N ASP A 121 20.74 -15.27 4.71
CA ASP A 121 19.34 -14.88 4.98
C ASP A 121 19.06 -13.49 4.35
N ALA A 122 17.87 -13.32 3.79
CA ALA A 122 17.44 -12.10 3.13
C ALA A 122 16.46 -11.31 3.99
N PRO A 123 16.78 -10.08 4.41
CA PRO A 123 15.86 -9.27 5.20
C PRO A 123 14.70 -8.74 4.33
N THR A 124 13.49 -8.71 4.89
CA THR A 124 12.39 -7.93 4.30
C THR A 124 12.71 -6.45 4.38
N ALA A 125 12.20 -5.63 3.45
CA ALA A 125 12.34 -4.18 3.57
C ALA A 125 11.60 -3.70 4.84
N PRO A 126 12.20 -2.82 5.66
CA PRO A 126 11.54 -2.28 6.84
C PRO A 126 10.19 -1.64 6.50
N GLY A 127 9.11 -2.13 7.12
CA GLY A 127 7.75 -1.63 6.92
C GLY A 127 7.05 -2.15 5.66
N SER A 128 7.67 -3.05 4.90
CA SER A 128 7.05 -3.70 3.74
C SER A 128 6.20 -4.90 4.18
N ALA A 129 4.98 -4.98 3.66
CA ALA A 129 4.12 -6.15 3.68
C ALA A 129 4.18 -6.93 2.36
N TRP A 130 4.67 -6.31 1.28
CA TRP A 130 4.65 -6.89 -0.08
C TRP A 130 6.05 -7.25 -0.56
N GLN A 131 6.71 -8.11 0.23
CA GLN A 131 8.05 -8.58 -0.11
C GLN A 131 8.00 -9.61 -1.24
N ASP A 132 8.89 -9.44 -2.20
CA ASP A 132 8.99 -10.21 -3.43
C ASP A 132 10.47 -10.51 -3.76
N PHE A 133 10.67 -11.46 -4.66
CA PHE A 133 11.95 -11.81 -5.28
C PHE A 133 11.86 -11.62 -6.79
N GLU A 134 13.00 -11.50 -7.46
CA GLU A 134 13.09 -11.37 -8.93
C GLU A 134 14.29 -12.18 -9.42
N LEU A 135 14.03 -13.29 -10.13
CA LEU A 135 15.10 -14.13 -10.69
C LEU A 135 15.68 -13.53 -11.96
N GLU A 136 16.96 -13.19 -11.87
CA GLU A 136 17.72 -12.60 -12.94
C GLU A 136 19.08 -13.26 -13.15
N ILE A 137 19.79 -12.80 -14.18
CA ILE A 137 21.23 -12.98 -14.30
C ILE A 137 21.91 -11.63 -14.43
N ALA A 138 23.20 -11.55 -14.10
CA ALA A 138 23.96 -10.33 -14.26
C ALA A 138 25.26 -10.58 -15.04
N ALA A 139 25.63 -9.59 -15.85
CA ALA A 139 26.93 -9.47 -16.47
C ALA A 139 27.87 -8.66 -15.57
N VAL A 140 29.13 -9.08 -15.47
CA VAL A 140 30.17 -8.38 -14.70
C VAL A 140 31.18 -7.77 -15.66
N ILE A 141 31.50 -6.50 -15.49
CA ILE A 141 32.45 -5.78 -16.33
C ILE A 141 33.89 -6.14 -15.94
N GLY A 142 34.76 -6.41 -16.93
CA GLY A 142 36.16 -6.78 -16.74
C GLY A 142 37.19 -5.68 -17.00
N VAL A 143 36.78 -4.64 -17.72
CA VAL A 143 37.69 -3.59 -18.21
C VAL A 143 37.07 -2.23 -17.96
N SER A 144 37.91 -1.24 -17.63
CA SER A 144 37.41 0.13 -17.53
C SER A 144 37.20 0.69 -18.92
N ALA A 145 35.99 1.19 -19.18
CA ALA A 145 35.59 1.63 -20.50
C ALA A 145 34.43 2.62 -20.44
N ARG A 146 34.25 3.42 -21.49
CA ARG A 146 33.23 4.47 -21.59
C ARG A 146 32.83 4.60 -23.06
N ASP A 147 31.58 4.97 -23.33
CA ASP A 147 31.06 5.24 -24.67
C ASP A 147 31.26 4.06 -25.64
N LEU A 148 31.04 2.84 -25.15
CA LEU A 148 31.30 1.60 -25.89
C LEU A 148 30.31 1.37 -27.04
N THR A 149 30.79 0.82 -28.16
CA THR A 149 29.90 0.15 -29.12
C THR A 149 29.30 -1.13 -28.53
N VAL A 150 28.24 -1.69 -29.13
CA VAL A 150 27.61 -2.94 -28.66
C VAL A 150 28.61 -4.11 -28.66
N GLU A 151 29.47 -4.18 -29.67
CA GLU A 151 30.48 -5.25 -29.77
C GLU A 151 31.61 -5.07 -28.76
N GLU A 152 32.01 -3.83 -28.47
CA GLU A 152 32.99 -3.54 -27.41
C GLU A 152 32.40 -3.82 -26.02
N ALA A 153 31.12 -3.50 -25.83
CA ALA A 153 30.36 -3.76 -24.62
C ALA A 153 30.26 -5.26 -24.33
N GLU A 154 29.92 -6.08 -25.31
CA GLU A 154 29.90 -7.55 -25.14
C GLU A 154 31.29 -8.10 -24.77
N ARG A 155 32.36 -7.60 -25.42
CA ARG A 155 33.75 -7.98 -25.09
C ARG A 155 34.21 -7.50 -23.72
N ALA A 156 33.59 -6.47 -23.16
CA ALA A 156 33.94 -5.94 -21.85
C ALA A 156 33.43 -6.82 -20.70
N ILE A 157 32.52 -7.77 -20.96
CA ILE A 157 31.96 -8.68 -19.96
C ILE A 157 32.98 -9.78 -19.62
N ILE A 158 33.37 -9.88 -18.34
CA ILE A 158 34.34 -10.89 -17.87
C ILE A 158 33.69 -12.17 -17.37
N GLY A 159 32.39 -12.12 -17.06
CA GLY A 159 31.62 -13.27 -16.61
C GLY A 159 30.19 -12.91 -16.20
N TYR A 160 29.45 -13.93 -15.82
CA TYR A 160 28.04 -13.85 -15.45
C TYR A 160 27.78 -14.51 -14.10
N THR A 161 26.72 -14.10 -13.42
CA THR A 161 26.29 -14.65 -12.12
C THR A 161 24.76 -14.62 -12.00
N ILE A 162 24.17 -15.40 -11.09
CA ILE A 162 22.74 -15.25 -10.75
C ILE A 162 22.57 -13.97 -9.97
N PHE A 163 21.48 -13.26 -10.23
CA PHE A 163 21.11 -12.04 -9.56
C PHE A 163 19.67 -12.19 -9.05
N ASN A 164 19.44 -11.89 -7.76
CA ASN A 164 18.10 -11.78 -7.20
C ASN A 164 17.87 -10.35 -6.75
N ASP A 165 16.86 -9.68 -7.33
CA ASP A 165 16.45 -8.34 -6.93
C ASP A 165 15.34 -8.37 -5.87
N TRP A 166 15.70 -8.24 -4.60
CA TRP A 166 14.71 -8.27 -3.52
C TRP A 166 13.86 -7.01 -3.55
N SER A 167 12.55 -7.18 -3.68
CA SER A 167 11.63 -6.11 -4.03
C SER A 167 10.50 -5.94 -3.00
N ALA A 168 10.36 -4.76 -2.42
CA ALA A 168 9.21 -4.38 -1.62
C ALA A 168 8.21 -3.60 -2.48
N ARG A 169 7.18 -4.30 -2.98
CA ARG A 169 6.29 -3.77 -4.04
C ARG A 169 5.41 -2.62 -3.57
N ASP A 170 5.03 -2.61 -2.30
CA ASP A 170 4.27 -1.55 -1.64
C ASP A 170 5.09 -0.25 -1.55
N LEU A 171 6.34 -0.34 -1.09
CA LEU A 171 7.28 0.78 -1.01
C LEU A 171 7.66 1.27 -2.42
N GLN A 172 7.93 0.36 -3.36
CA GLN A 172 8.19 0.69 -4.76
C GLN A 172 7.01 1.47 -5.38
N GLN A 173 5.77 1.05 -5.12
CA GLN A 173 4.60 1.75 -5.62
C GLN A 173 4.45 3.15 -4.99
N LEU A 174 4.69 3.27 -3.68
CA LEU A 174 4.66 4.55 -2.97
C LEU A 174 5.70 5.53 -3.53
N GLU A 175 6.95 5.09 -3.63
CA GLU A 175 8.07 5.92 -4.13
C GLU A 175 7.94 6.24 -5.62
N GLY A 176 7.29 5.37 -6.40
CA GLY A 176 7.04 5.59 -7.83
C GLY A 176 6.31 6.90 -8.13
N GLN A 177 5.51 7.41 -7.19
CA GLN A 177 4.82 8.71 -7.28
C GLN A 177 5.78 9.89 -7.36
N LEU A 178 6.99 9.75 -6.81
CA LEU A 178 8.01 10.80 -6.80
C LEU A 178 8.71 10.92 -8.16
N ALA A 179 8.63 9.90 -9.01
CA ALA A 179 9.27 9.86 -10.33
C ALA A 179 10.79 10.15 -10.34
N ILE A 180 11.49 9.81 -9.25
CA ILE A 180 12.95 10.00 -9.11
C ILE A 180 13.75 8.68 -9.13
N GLY A 181 13.10 7.56 -9.47
CA GLY A 181 13.71 6.23 -9.49
C GLY A 181 13.33 5.38 -8.27
N GLN A 182 13.98 4.22 -8.15
CA GLN A 182 13.77 3.27 -7.06
C GLN A 182 14.56 3.67 -5.82
N GLY A 183 13.98 3.46 -4.63
CA GLY A 183 14.62 3.74 -3.34
C GLY A 183 14.44 2.57 -2.36
N LYS A 184 13.69 2.80 -1.28
CA LYS A 184 13.39 1.80 -0.24
C LYS A 184 12.67 0.56 -0.75
N GLY A 185 11.98 0.64 -1.90
CA GLY A 185 11.46 -0.54 -2.59
C GLY A 185 12.52 -1.57 -3.03
N LYS A 186 13.80 -1.17 -3.14
CA LYS A 186 14.90 -2.00 -3.66
C LYS A 186 16.15 -2.03 -2.76
N ASP A 187 16.14 -1.32 -1.63
CA ASP A 187 17.30 -1.24 -0.74
C ASP A 187 17.52 -2.50 0.12
N SER A 188 16.51 -3.37 0.27
CA SER A 188 16.57 -4.51 1.22
C SER A 188 17.63 -5.54 0.88
N GLY A 189 17.93 -5.72 -0.41
CA GLY A 189 19.12 -6.47 -0.81
C GLY A 189 19.18 -6.88 -2.27
N VAL A 190 20.37 -7.28 -2.68
CA VAL A 190 20.62 -7.97 -3.95
C VAL A 190 21.41 -9.22 -3.66
N THR A 191 20.93 -10.40 -4.07
CA THR A 191 21.75 -11.62 -3.95
C THR A 191 22.54 -11.85 -5.23
N LEU A 192 23.85 -12.06 -5.11
CA LEU A 192 24.71 -12.46 -6.21
C LEU A 192 25.33 -13.82 -5.95
N GLY A 193 25.36 -14.70 -6.95
CA GLY A 193 26.11 -15.95 -6.87
C GLY A 193 25.49 -17.13 -7.59
N PRO A 194 25.83 -18.37 -7.19
CA PRO A 194 26.93 -18.70 -6.29
C PRO A 194 28.32 -18.45 -6.90
N TYR A 195 28.40 -18.28 -8.23
CA TYR A 195 29.66 -18.22 -8.99
C TYR A 195 29.74 -16.99 -9.88
N LEU A 196 30.95 -16.53 -10.16
CA LEU A 196 31.26 -15.75 -11.37
C LEU A 196 31.73 -16.73 -12.45
N VAL A 197 30.93 -16.93 -13.49
CA VAL A 197 31.19 -17.88 -14.58
C VAL A 197 31.70 -17.14 -15.80
N THR A 198 32.89 -17.51 -16.31
CA THR A 198 33.46 -16.85 -17.48
C THR A 198 32.74 -17.24 -18.77
N PRO A 199 32.74 -16.37 -19.81
CA PRO A 199 31.95 -16.60 -21.03
C PRO A 199 32.21 -17.92 -21.74
N ASP A 200 33.46 -18.43 -21.73
CA ASP A 200 33.85 -19.70 -22.36
C ASP A 200 33.11 -20.93 -21.77
N GLU A 201 32.74 -20.91 -20.49
CA GLU A 201 31.96 -22.00 -19.86
C GLU A 201 30.50 -21.99 -20.29
N LEU A 202 30.02 -20.84 -20.76
CA LEU A 202 28.62 -20.65 -21.14
C LEU A 202 28.39 -20.76 -22.64
N GLU A 203 29.46 -20.85 -23.44
CA GLU A 203 29.37 -21.02 -24.88
C GLU A 203 28.53 -22.24 -25.32
N PRO A 204 28.52 -23.39 -24.61
CA PRO A 204 27.61 -24.49 -24.93
C PRO A 204 26.12 -24.14 -24.87
N TYR A 205 25.75 -23.06 -24.17
CA TYR A 205 24.38 -22.56 -24.05
C TYR A 205 24.06 -21.39 -25.00
N ARG A 206 25.02 -20.96 -25.83
CA ARG A 206 24.77 -19.88 -26.80
C ARG A 206 23.98 -20.39 -28.01
N ARG A 207 22.89 -19.73 -28.36
CA ARG A 207 22.01 -20.04 -29.50
C ARG A 207 21.72 -18.75 -30.26
N ASP A 208 21.93 -18.76 -31.57
CA ASP A 208 21.71 -17.59 -32.45
C ASP A 208 22.36 -16.29 -31.93
N GLY A 209 23.58 -16.43 -31.38
CA GLY A 209 24.36 -15.33 -30.81
C GLY A 209 23.95 -14.90 -29.40
N ARG A 210 22.84 -15.42 -28.86
CA ARG A 210 22.30 -15.09 -27.53
C ARG A 210 22.60 -16.18 -26.52
N LEU A 211 22.69 -15.79 -25.25
CA LEU A 211 22.85 -16.73 -24.16
C LEU A 211 21.46 -17.27 -23.77
N ASP A 212 21.23 -18.57 -23.97
CA ASP A 212 19.96 -19.25 -23.68
C ASP A 212 20.12 -20.15 -22.45
N LEU A 213 19.92 -19.56 -21.26
CA LEU A 213 19.93 -20.28 -19.99
C LEU A 213 18.49 -20.49 -19.54
N GLN A 214 18.16 -21.76 -19.27
CA GLN A 214 16.91 -22.10 -18.61
C GLN A 214 16.98 -21.71 -17.13
N VAL A 215 15.89 -21.12 -16.63
CA VAL A 215 15.78 -20.63 -15.25
C VAL A 215 14.55 -21.20 -14.55
N THR A 216 14.61 -21.33 -13.23
CA THR A 216 13.47 -21.74 -12.40
C THR A 216 13.55 -21.07 -11.04
N ALA A 217 12.43 -20.51 -10.59
CA ALA A 217 12.27 -19.91 -9.28
C ALA A 217 11.29 -20.72 -8.42
N LEU A 218 11.67 -20.97 -7.17
CA LEU A 218 10.87 -21.70 -6.20
C LEU A 218 10.72 -20.90 -4.90
N VAL A 219 9.55 -21.00 -4.29
CA VAL A 219 9.28 -20.57 -2.91
C VAL A 219 8.80 -21.78 -2.13
N ASN A 220 9.46 -22.11 -1.02
CA ASN A 220 9.13 -23.27 -0.18
C ASN A 220 8.98 -24.57 -1.01
N ASP A 221 9.96 -24.83 -1.88
CA ASP A 221 10.02 -25.96 -2.82
C ASP A 221 8.88 -26.02 -3.87
N THR A 222 8.00 -25.00 -3.92
CA THR A 222 6.96 -24.86 -4.94
C THR A 222 7.47 -24.00 -6.08
N VAL A 223 7.33 -24.46 -7.32
CA VAL A 223 7.70 -23.68 -8.51
C VAL A 223 6.75 -22.51 -8.68
N ILE A 224 7.29 -21.30 -8.63
CA ILE A 224 6.55 -20.06 -8.91
C ILE A 224 6.64 -19.74 -10.41
N GLY A 225 7.82 -19.89 -11.00
CA GLY A 225 8.04 -19.52 -12.39
C GLY A 225 9.24 -20.22 -13.02
N SER A 226 9.25 -20.23 -14.35
CA SER A 226 10.35 -20.75 -15.16
C SER A 226 10.39 -20.04 -16.50
N GLY A 227 11.58 -19.86 -17.06
CA GLY A 227 11.75 -19.15 -18.33
C GLY A 227 13.13 -19.34 -18.94
N SER A 228 13.48 -18.47 -19.89
CA SER A 228 14.78 -18.47 -20.54
C SER A 228 15.32 -17.06 -20.75
N THR A 229 16.64 -16.90 -20.57
CA THR A 229 17.34 -15.65 -20.88
C THR A 229 17.38 -15.32 -22.38
N ALA A 230 17.02 -16.26 -23.27
CA ALA A 230 16.90 -15.99 -24.70
C ALA A 230 15.78 -14.98 -25.03
N GLN A 231 14.82 -14.79 -24.10
CA GLN A 231 13.70 -13.87 -24.21
C GLN A 231 14.06 -12.41 -23.96
N MET A 232 15.32 -12.08 -23.66
CA MET A 232 15.75 -10.69 -23.50
C MET A 232 15.48 -9.90 -24.79
N ASP A 233 14.70 -8.83 -24.71
CA ASP A 233 14.49 -7.89 -25.81
C ASP A 233 15.74 -7.02 -26.03
N TRP A 234 16.41 -6.64 -24.94
CA TRP A 234 17.69 -5.93 -24.94
C TRP A 234 18.83 -6.85 -24.51
N SER A 235 19.85 -7.02 -25.33
CA SER A 235 21.04 -7.81 -24.98
C SER A 235 21.92 -7.09 -23.95
N PHE A 236 22.77 -7.84 -23.22
CA PHE A 236 23.78 -7.22 -22.35
C PHE A 236 24.71 -6.27 -23.11
N GLY A 237 25.16 -6.62 -24.32
CA GLY A 237 25.94 -5.71 -25.15
C GLY A 237 25.25 -4.36 -25.42
N GLU A 238 23.95 -4.36 -25.72
CA GLU A 238 23.17 -3.13 -25.92
C GLU A 238 23.02 -2.31 -24.65
N VAL A 239 22.70 -2.98 -23.53
CA VAL A 239 22.56 -2.36 -22.22
C VAL A 239 23.88 -1.75 -21.77
N VAL A 240 24.97 -2.53 -21.80
CA VAL A 240 26.32 -2.09 -21.42
C VAL A 240 26.78 -0.92 -22.30
N SER A 241 26.52 -0.97 -23.62
CA SER A 241 26.76 0.16 -24.51
C SER A 241 25.99 1.40 -24.04
N TYR A 242 24.69 1.27 -23.75
CA TYR A 242 23.85 2.37 -23.29
C TYR A 242 24.31 2.97 -21.96
N VAL A 243 24.53 2.14 -20.93
CA VAL A 243 24.93 2.61 -19.58
C VAL A 243 26.35 3.18 -19.55
N SER A 244 27.19 2.89 -20.55
CA SER A 244 28.53 3.45 -20.67
C SER A 244 28.55 4.86 -21.30
N ARG A 245 27.41 5.36 -21.82
CA ARG A 245 27.33 6.66 -22.47
C ARG A 245 27.61 7.79 -21.48
N GLY A 246 28.72 8.50 -21.69
CA GLY A 246 29.14 9.62 -20.85
C GLY A 246 29.72 9.23 -19.48
N VAL A 247 29.75 7.94 -19.13
CA VAL A 247 30.10 7.46 -17.78
C VAL A 247 31.08 6.28 -17.87
N PRO A 248 32.24 6.31 -17.18
CA PRO A 248 33.15 5.18 -17.17
C PRO A 248 32.58 4.01 -16.34
N LEU A 249 32.54 2.84 -16.96
CA LEU A 249 32.39 1.55 -16.28
C LEU A 249 33.72 1.13 -15.66
N ARG A 250 33.64 0.42 -14.54
CA ARG A 250 34.79 -0.09 -13.78
C ARG A 250 34.77 -1.61 -13.78
N PRO A 251 35.94 -2.27 -13.78
CA PRO A 251 36.00 -3.71 -13.54
C PRO A 251 35.31 -4.06 -12.21
N GLY A 252 34.39 -5.02 -12.27
CA GLY A 252 33.54 -5.44 -11.16
C GLY A 252 32.17 -4.74 -11.10
N ASP A 253 31.88 -3.75 -11.95
CA ASP A 253 30.52 -3.25 -12.10
C ASP A 253 29.59 -4.40 -12.50
N VAL A 254 28.41 -4.45 -11.89
CA VAL A 254 27.41 -5.50 -12.09
C VAL A 254 26.22 -4.90 -12.83
N ILE A 255 25.85 -5.52 -13.95
CA ILE A 255 24.72 -5.12 -14.78
C ILE A 255 23.69 -6.25 -14.74
N GLY A 256 22.56 -6.01 -14.06
CA GLY A 256 21.44 -6.95 -13.98
C GLY A 256 20.64 -7.00 -15.28
N SER A 257 19.97 -8.13 -15.52
CA SER A 257 19.17 -8.33 -16.73
C SER A 257 17.75 -7.78 -16.59
N GLY A 258 17.26 -7.59 -15.37
CA GLY A 258 15.84 -7.56 -15.10
C GLY A 258 15.30 -8.99 -15.00
N THR A 259 14.17 -9.14 -14.31
CA THR A 259 13.62 -10.46 -14.04
C THR A 259 13.19 -11.18 -15.31
N VAL A 260 13.51 -12.46 -15.37
CA VAL A 260 12.99 -13.35 -16.40
C VAL A 260 11.47 -13.45 -16.18
N PRO A 261 10.63 -13.31 -17.23
CA PRO A 261 9.18 -13.36 -17.09
C PRO A 261 8.72 -14.59 -16.30
N THR A 262 7.67 -14.42 -15.51
CA THR A 262 7.07 -15.36 -14.55
C THR A 262 7.89 -15.65 -13.29
N CYS A 263 9.16 -15.25 -13.23
CA CYS A 263 10.06 -15.61 -12.14
C CYS A 263 10.11 -14.54 -11.03
N THR A 264 8.95 -14.00 -10.68
CA THR A 264 8.70 -13.06 -9.59
C THR A 264 7.24 -13.21 -9.13
N LEU A 265 6.90 -12.91 -7.88
CA LEU A 265 5.52 -13.10 -7.38
C LEU A 265 4.55 -12.11 -8.02
N VAL A 266 4.94 -10.83 -8.17
CA VAL A 266 4.01 -9.78 -8.66
C VAL A 266 3.33 -10.12 -9.99
N GLU A 267 4.00 -10.86 -10.88
CA GLU A 267 3.42 -11.28 -12.17
C GLU A 267 2.26 -12.27 -12.05
N HIS A 268 2.13 -12.93 -10.90
CA HIS A 268 1.04 -13.86 -10.58
C HIS A 268 -0.13 -13.19 -9.86
N LEU A 269 -0.03 -11.89 -9.58
CA LEU A 269 -1.15 -11.12 -9.04
C LEU A 269 -2.19 -10.90 -10.15
N ASN A 270 -3.40 -11.40 -9.93
CA ASN A 270 -4.54 -11.14 -10.79
C ASN A 270 -5.66 -10.47 -9.99
N PRO A 271 -5.92 -9.15 -10.19
CA PRO A 271 -6.98 -8.45 -9.48
C PRO A 271 -8.38 -9.05 -9.68
N ALA A 272 -8.62 -9.76 -10.79
CA ALA A 272 -9.88 -10.42 -11.07
C ALA A 272 -10.00 -11.83 -10.46
N ALA A 273 -8.92 -12.38 -9.91
CA ALA A 273 -8.87 -13.68 -9.24
C ALA A 273 -7.81 -13.66 -8.12
N PRO A 274 -7.97 -12.81 -7.09
CA PRO A 274 -6.97 -12.61 -6.04
C PRO A 274 -6.64 -13.89 -5.26
N GLU A 275 -7.56 -14.85 -5.19
CA GLU A 275 -7.39 -16.16 -4.57
C GLU A 275 -6.36 -17.05 -5.28
N SER A 276 -5.99 -16.72 -6.53
CA SER A 276 -4.97 -17.45 -7.31
C SER A 276 -3.54 -16.98 -7.02
N PHE A 277 -3.39 -15.86 -6.33
CA PHE A 277 -2.08 -15.30 -5.99
C PHE A 277 -1.39 -16.18 -4.92
N PRO A 278 -0.15 -16.64 -5.13
CA PRO A 278 0.57 -17.48 -4.16
C PRO A 278 0.88 -16.78 -2.83
N GLY A 279 0.67 -15.46 -2.73
CA GLY A 279 1.00 -14.64 -1.58
C GLY A 279 2.37 -13.98 -1.69
N TRP A 280 2.57 -12.94 -0.88
CA TRP A 280 3.88 -12.30 -0.70
C TRP A 280 4.78 -13.12 0.23
N LEU A 281 6.07 -12.82 0.24
CA LEU A 281 7.03 -13.49 1.11
C LEU A 281 6.88 -13.05 2.58
N HIS A 282 6.97 -14.02 3.48
CA HIS A 282 6.92 -13.83 4.93
C HIS A 282 8.21 -14.32 5.61
N ASP A 283 8.37 -13.99 6.89
CA ASP A 283 9.47 -14.51 7.71
C ASP A 283 9.49 -16.04 7.69
N GLY A 284 10.66 -16.61 7.38
CA GLY A 284 10.84 -18.06 7.30
C GLY A 284 10.69 -18.66 5.89
N ASP A 285 10.10 -17.94 4.93
CA ASP A 285 9.99 -18.44 3.56
C ASP A 285 11.37 -18.66 2.93
N VAL A 286 11.48 -19.70 2.11
CA VAL A 286 12.73 -20.05 1.41
C VAL A 286 12.58 -19.82 -0.07
N VAL A 287 13.39 -18.91 -0.62
CA VAL A 287 13.48 -18.67 -2.07
C VAL A 287 14.68 -19.44 -2.63
N THR A 288 14.45 -20.27 -3.64
CA THR A 288 15.50 -21.02 -4.36
C THR A 288 15.48 -20.66 -5.83
N LEU A 289 16.62 -20.22 -6.36
CA LEU A 289 16.75 -19.75 -7.73
C LEU A 289 17.78 -20.57 -8.48
N ARG A 290 17.38 -21.16 -9.60
CA ARG A 290 18.21 -22.05 -10.42
C ARG A 290 18.41 -21.45 -11.79
N VAL A 291 19.67 -21.41 -12.24
CA VAL A 291 20.01 -20.99 -13.59
C VAL A 291 21.01 -21.96 -14.19
N GLN A 292 20.68 -22.49 -15.37
CA GLN A 292 21.54 -23.41 -16.09
C GLN A 292 22.93 -22.80 -16.31
N GLY A 293 23.99 -23.57 -16.07
CA GLY A 293 25.38 -23.10 -16.19
C GLY A 293 25.88 -22.25 -15.00
N LEU A 294 25.01 -21.45 -14.36
CA LEU A 294 25.37 -20.52 -13.28
C LEU A 294 25.18 -21.08 -11.86
N GLY A 295 24.32 -22.07 -11.67
CA GLY A 295 24.17 -22.78 -10.39
C GLY A 295 22.83 -22.51 -9.69
N GLU A 296 22.86 -22.46 -8.36
CA GLU A 296 21.69 -22.28 -7.51
C GLU A 296 22.00 -21.32 -6.35
N THR A 297 21.06 -20.44 -6.02
CA THR A 297 21.02 -19.68 -4.76
C THR A 297 19.83 -20.16 -3.92
N ARG A 298 19.95 -20.05 -2.59
CA ARG A 298 18.88 -20.40 -1.66
C ARG A 298 18.93 -19.49 -0.44
N GLN A 299 17.93 -18.63 -0.27
CA GLN A 299 17.88 -17.64 0.82
C GLN A 299 16.65 -17.87 1.69
N THR A 300 16.79 -17.70 3.00
CA THR A 300 15.64 -17.65 3.91
C THR A 300 15.25 -16.20 4.18
N VAL A 301 13.98 -15.86 3.99
CA VAL A 301 13.44 -14.53 4.27
C VAL A 301 13.39 -14.30 5.78
N ARG A 302 13.76 -13.08 6.20
CA ARG A 302 13.77 -12.66 7.61
C ARG A 302 13.05 -11.34 7.80
N ALA A 303 12.13 -11.27 8.75
CA ALA A 303 11.45 -10.02 9.09
C ALA A 303 12.45 -8.96 9.60
N SER A 304 12.36 -7.76 9.04
CA SER A 304 13.02 -6.56 9.58
C SER A 304 12.17 -5.86 10.64
N ALA A 305 12.82 -5.10 11.51
CA ALA A 305 12.12 -4.22 12.44
C ALA A 305 11.35 -3.11 11.71
N ALA A 306 10.26 -2.63 12.32
CA ALA A 306 9.50 -1.51 11.81
C ALA A 306 10.37 -0.23 11.73
N PRO A 307 10.21 0.60 10.69
CA PRO A 307 10.96 1.84 10.54
C PRO A 307 10.56 2.85 11.62
N HIS A 308 11.48 3.74 11.99
CA HIS A 308 11.15 4.89 12.82
C HIS A 308 10.32 5.90 12.00
N PRO A 309 9.16 6.36 12.49
CA PRO A 309 8.31 7.27 11.74
C PRO A 309 8.98 8.63 11.58
N LEU A 310 8.80 9.23 10.40
CA LEU A 310 9.18 10.63 10.13
C LEU A 310 8.00 11.56 10.41
N PRO A 311 8.23 12.79 10.92
CA PRO A 311 7.17 13.79 11.01
C PRO A 311 6.60 14.10 9.62
N ALA A 312 5.28 13.97 9.46
CA ALA A 312 4.59 14.32 8.23
C ALA A 312 4.82 15.80 7.87
N ARG A 313 4.90 16.10 6.56
CA ARG A 313 4.89 17.48 6.08
C ARG A 313 3.44 17.92 5.85
N PRO A 314 3.11 19.19 6.10
CA PRO A 314 1.80 19.71 5.74
C PRO A 314 1.57 19.52 4.24
N ASN A 315 0.65 18.62 3.88
CA ASN A 315 0.03 18.63 2.56
C ASN A 315 -0.96 19.80 2.56
N PRO A 316 -0.97 20.73 1.58
CA PRO A 316 -1.99 21.78 1.52
C PRO A 316 -3.37 21.12 1.65
N ALA A 317 -3.95 21.25 2.84
CA ALA A 317 -5.05 20.40 3.28
C ALA A 317 -6.26 20.60 2.37
N ARG A 318 -6.99 19.52 2.16
CA ARG A 318 -8.40 19.63 1.79
C ARG A 318 -9.07 20.50 2.86
N VAL A 319 -9.83 21.50 2.45
CA VAL A 319 -10.44 22.47 3.38
C VAL A 319 -11.96 22.33 3.31
N ASN A 320 -12.57 21.93 4.42
CA ASN A 320 -13.99 22.07 4.62
C ASN A 320 -14.34 23.55 4.81
N ARG A 321 -15.24 24.06 3.98
CA ARG A 321 -15.63 25.48 3.96
C ARG A 321 -16.95 25.76 4.68
N ALA A 322 -17.58 24.75 5.27
CA ALA A 322 -18.82 24.96 6.00
C ALA A 322 -18.61 25.89 7.21
N PRO A 323 -19.60 26.73 7.54
CA PRO A 323 -19.58 27.53 8.76
C PRO A 323 -19.41 26.65 10.00
N ALA A 324 -18.61 27.11 10.96
CA ALA A 324 -18.35 26.39 12.20
C ALA A 324 -18.73 27.25 13.42
N ARG A 325 -19.43 26.66 14.39
CA ARG A 325 -19.79 27.34 15.66
C ARG A 325 -18.65 27.39 16.67
N VAL A 326 -17.73 26.45 16.58
CA VAL A 326 -16.44 26.44 17.31
C VAL A 326 -15.30 26.31 16.30
N PRO A 327 -14.05 26.68 16.65
CA PRO A 327 -12.92 26.50 15.75
C PRO A 327 -12.83 25.04 15.25
N TYR A 328 -12.96 24.83 13.93
CA TYR A 328 -12.83 23.49 13.35
C TYR A 328 -11.35 23.12 13.18
N THR A 329 -10.74 22.74 14.30
CA THR A 329 -9.33 22.34 14.40
C THR A 329 -9.23 21.03 15.15
N ARG A 330 -8.28 20.16 14.78
CA ARG A 330 -8.04 18.89 15.49
C ARG A 330 -7.93 19.10 17.00
N GLY A 331 -8.76 18.43 17.78
CA GLY A 331 -8.72 18.51 19.24
C GLY A 331 -10.09 18.54 19.92
N LEU A 332 -10.06 18.72 21.24
CA LEU A 332 -11.24 18.77 22.12
C LEU A 332 -11.73 20.21 22.29
N HIS A 333 -13.02 20.43 22.05
CA HIS A 333 -13.67 21.73 22.17
C HIS A 333 -14.88 21.64 23.08
N GLU A 334 -14.97 22.53 24.06
CA GLU A 334 -16.19 22.66 24.86
C GLU A 334 -17.26 23.36 24.02
N VAL A 335 -18.40 22.70 23.85
CA VAL A 335 -19.51 23.20 23.00
C VAL A 335 -20.69 23.70 23.83
N ALA A 336 -20.88 23.15 25.03
CA ALA A 336 -21.84 23.61 26.04
C ALA A 336 -21.34 23.23 27.44
N ASP A 337 -22.09 23.62 28.48
CA ASP A 337 -21.73 23.33 29.87
C ASP A 337 -21.47 21.83 30.10
N ARG A 338 -20.20 21.50 30.32
CA ARG A 338 -19.73 20.12 30.53
C ARG A 338 -20.09 19.17 29.38
N VAL A 339 -20.10 19.68 28.16
CA VAL A 339 -20.26 18.90 26.92
C VAL A 339 -19.19 19.32 25.93
N TRP A 340 -18.45 18.34 25.41
CA TRP A 340 -17.33 18.56 24.49
C TRP A 340 -17.51 17.79 23.19
N ALA A 341 -16.99 18.37 22.11
CA ALA A 341 -16.81 17.72 20.82
C ALA A 341 -15.31 17.52 20.57
N TRP A 342 -14.92 16.29 20.25
CA TRP A 342 -13.63 16.00 19.64
C TRP A 342 -13.79 16.14 18.13
N THR A 343 -13.03 17.06 17.51
CA THR A 343 -13.16 17.31 16.07
C THR A 343 -11.91 16.91 15.29
N LEU A 344 -12.10 16.35 14.10
CA LEU A 344 -11.03 15.98 13.17
C LEU A 344 -11.25 16.60 11.77
N PRO A 345 -10.58 17.73 11.43
CA PRO A 345 -10.57 18.24 10.06
C PRO A 345 -9.80 17.32 9.11
N ASP A 346 -10.18 17.22 7.83
CA ASP A 346 -11.20 18.01 7.12
C ASP A 346 -12.64 17.49 7.26
N GLY A 347 -12.84 16.35 7.93
CA GLY A 347 -14.15 15.70 8.04
C GLY A 347 -14.46 14.76 6.88
N GLY A 348 -13.48 14.46 6.01
CA GLY A 348 -13.61 13.45 4.97
C GLY A 348 -13.62 12.02 5.52
N TYR A 349 -13.37 11.04 4.66
CA TYR A 349 -13.33 9.61 5.04
C TYR A 349 -12.48 9.35 6.28
N GLY A 350 -13.07 8.72 7.30
CA GLY A 350 -12.39 8.32 8.52
C GLY A 350 -12.07 9.42 9.51
N TRP A 351 -12.27 10.69 9.15
CA TRP A 351 -12.07 11.85 10.01
C TRP A 351 -13.38 12.23 10.69
N SER A 352 -13.86 11.35 11.58
CA SER A 352 -15.09 11.54 12.34
C SER A 352 -14.87 12.39 13.59
N ASN A 353 -15.95 13.02 14.06
CA ASN A 353 -16.02 13.65 15.36
C ASN A 353 -16.56 12.66 16.40
N ALA A 354 -16.23 12.91 17.66
CA ALA A 354 -16.77 12.20 18.81
C ALA A 354 -17.21 13.18 19.90
N GLY A 355 -17.89 12.68 20.93
CA GLY A 355 -18.47 13.51 21.99
C GLY A 355 -18.12 13.06 23.40
N LEU A 356 -18.09 14.00 24.35
CA LEU A 356 -18.04 13.70 25.77
C LEU A 356 -19.10 14.53 26.51
N VAL A 357 -19.95 13.85 27.28
CA VAL A 357 -20.97 14.47 28.13
C VAL A 357 -20.66 14.12 29.58
N ALA A 358 -20.27 15.10 30.41
CA ALA A 358 -19.92 14.84 31.81
C ALA A 358 -21.00 15.33 32.77
N GLY A 359 -21.47 14.44 33.64
CA GLY A 359 -22.21 14.77 34.86
C GLY A 359 -21.32 14.65 36.09
N ASP A 360 -21.93 14.69 37.28
CA ASP A 360 -21.23 14.58 38.56
C ASP A 360 -20.73 13.16 38.80
N GLY A 361 -19.42 12.96 38.68
CA GLY A 361 -18.76 11.68 38.94
C GLY A 361 -18.91 10.61 37.86
N ALA A 362 -19.50 10.95 36.70
CA ALA A 362 -19.68 10.04 35.57
C ALA A 362 -19.71 10.81 34.24
N ALA A 363 -19.31 10.16 33.16
CA ALA A 363 -19.38 10.70 31.80
C ALA A 363 -19.85 9.65 30.79
N LEU A 364 -20.53 10.13 29.75
CA LEU A 364 -20.88 9.39 28.55
C LEU A 364 -19.93 9.80 27.42
N LEU A 365 -19.26 8.82 26.82
CA LEU A 365 -18.58 8.98 25.54
C LEU A 365 -19.57 8.76 24.40
N VAL A 366 -19.49 9.54 23.33
CA VAL A 366 -20.25 9.33 22.09
C VAL A 366 -19.24 9.02 21.00
N ASP A 367 -19.25 7.75 20.55
CA ASP A 367 -18.34 7.15 19.58
C ASP A 367 -16.86 7.08 19.96
N THR A 368 -16.17 6.11 19.36
CA THR A 368 -14.70 6.11 19.28
C THR A 368 -14.26 6.50 17.86
N LEU A 369 -12.99 6.29 17.49
CA LEU A 369 -12.45 6.76 16.21
C LEU A 369 -11.90 5.62 15.36
N PHE A 370 -11.53 5.94 14.12
CA PHE A 370 -11.23 4.96 13.06
C PHE A 370 -10.04 4.05 13.29
N ASP A 371 -9.08 4.51 14.09
CA ASP A 371 -7.96 3.69 14.52
C ASP A 371 -7.62 3.89 16.00
N LEU A 372 -6.70 3.03 16.47
CA LEU A 372 -6.26 3.03 17.86
C LEU A 372 -5.44 4.26 18.22
N ALA A 373 -4.70 4.85 17.28
CA ALA A 373 -3.86 6.01 17.53
C ALA A 373 -4.70 7.26 17.78
N LEU A 374 -5.68 7.51 16.91
CA LEU A 374 -6.65 8.60 17.01
C LEU A 374 -7.47 8.47 18.29
N THR A 375 -7.99 7.28 18.58
CA THR A 375 -8.77 7.05 19.80
C THR A 375 -7.93 7.28 21.07
N ARG A 376 -6.66 6.84 21.11
CA ARG A 376 -5.77 7.12 22.25
C ARG A 376 -5.51 8.61 22.43
N GLU A 377 -5.31 9.34 21.34
CA GLU A 377 -5.13 10.79 21.39
C GLU A 377 -6.35 11.49 21.96
N MET A 378 -7.55 11.14 21.49
CA MET A 378 -8.81 11.67 21.99
C MET A 378 -9.00 11.39 23.49
N LEU A 379 -8.85 10.12 23.90
CA LEU A 379 -9.00 9.73 25.31
C LEU A 379 -7.98 10.44 26.21
N ALA A 380 -6.74 10.63 25.73
CA ALA A 380 -5.72 11.38 26.46
C ALA A 380 -6.10 12.86 26.63
N ALA A 381 -6.66 13.49 25.59
CA ALA A 381 -7.13 14.87 25.66
C ALA A 381 -8.34 15.05 26.58
N MET A 382 -9.22 14.04 26.67
CA MET A 382 -10.36 14.01 27.60
C MET A 382 -9.94 13.71 29.05
N GLY A 383 -8.75 13.15 29.27
CA GLY A 383 -8.20 12.74 30.58
C GLY A 383 -8.38 13.72 31.73
N PRO A 384 -8.10 15.04 31.56
CA PRO A 384 -8.31 16.03 32.62
C PRO A 384 -9.76 16.12 33.13
N ILE A 385 -10.73 15.91 32.24
CA ILE A 385 -12.17 15.92 32.59
C ILE A 385 -12.53 14.58 33.24
N THR A 386 -12.12 13.48 32.60
CA THR A 386 -12.50 12.13 33.02
C THR A 386 -11.81 11.66 34.30
N ALA A 387 -10.77 12.37 34.75
CA ALA A 387 -10.22 12.20 36.10
C ALA A 387 -11.22 12.52 37.21
N SER A 388 -12.18 13.41 36.95
CA SER A 388 -13.23 13.81 37.92
C SER A 388 -14.61 13.24 37.57
N ALA A 389 -14.85 12.92 36.31
CA ALA A 389 -16.06 12.31 35.79
C ALA A 389 -15.68 11.12 34.88
N PRO A 390 -15.30 9.96 35.45
CA PRO A 390 -14.86 8.81 34.67
C PRO A 390 -15.92 8.41 33.63
N ILE A 391 -15.47 7.94 32.46
CA ILE A 391 -16.35 7.39 31.44
C ILE A 391 -16.97 6.12 32.03
N THR A 392 -18.28 6.11 32.22
CA THR A 392 -19.04 4.94 32.70
C THR A 392 -19.80 4.27 31.58
N ASP A 393 -20.20 5.06 30.59
CA ASP A 393 -21.00 4.63 29.46
C ASP A 393 -20.41 5.17 28.16
N ALA A 394 -20.58 4.42 27.08
CA ALA A 394 -20.30 4.88 25.72
C ALA A 394 -21.49 4.55 24.81
N LEU A 395 -22.02 5.53 24.08
CA LEU A 395 -22.92 5.24 22.96
C LEU A 395 -22.10 5.09 21.69
N ILE A 396 -22.35 4.02 20.95
CA ILE A 396 -21.95 3.87 19.55
C ILE A 396 -23.14 4.20 18.66
N THR A 397 -22.99 5.23 17.83
CA THR A 397 -24.08 5.78 17.02
C THR A 397 -24.48 4.86 15.88
N HIS A 398 -23.51 4.26 15.19
CA HIS A 398 -23.71 3.36 14.06
C HIS A 398 -22.47 2.46 13.85
N SER A 399 -22.52 1.57 12.86
CA SER A 399 -21.61 0.41 12.74
C SER A 399 -20.29 0.68 12.01
N ASN A 400 -20.07 1.88 11.46
CA ASN A 400 -18.84 2.15 10.72
C ASN A 400 -17.60 2.12 11.61
N GLY A 401 -16.46 1.79 11.00
CA GLY A 401 -15.19 1.66 11.69
C GLY A 401 -14.73 2.94 12.37
N ASP A 402 -15.00 4.09 11.77
CA ASP A 402 -14.67 5.43 12.29
C ASP A 402 -15.46 5.85 13.52
N HIS A 403 -16.36 5.00 14.00
CA HIS A 403 -17.10 5.18 15.24
C HIS A 403 -16.91 4.01 16.24
N THR A 404 -16.29 2.90 15.81
CA THR A 404 -16.29 1.62 16.55
C THR A 404 -14.91 1.01 16.80
N HIS A 405 -13.93 1.27 15.95
CA HIS A 405 -12.63 0.57 16.00
C HIS A 405 -11.83 0.86 17.28
N GLY A 406 -12.05 2.02 17.89
CA GLY A 406 -11.43 2.40 19.14
C GLY A 406 -12.03 1.77 20.39
N ASN A 407 -13.18 1.07 20.30
CA ASN A 407 -13.94 0.58 21.45
C ASN A 407 -13.10 -0.31 22.39
N GLN A 408 -12.13 -1.07 21.86
CA GLN A 408 -11.24 -1.92 22.66
C GLN A 408 -10.37 -1.15 23.67
N LEU A 409 -10.21 0.16 23.48
CA LEU A 409 -9.38 1.01 24.34
C LEU A 409 -10.14 1.52 25.57
N LEU A 410 -11.46 1.37 25.58
CA LEU A 410 -12.29 1.70 26.74
C LEU A 410 -12.05 0.67 27.85
N ASP A 411 -12.05 1.13 29.10
CA ASP A 411 -11.92 0.24 30.25
C ASP A 411 -13.02 -0.84 30.21
N PRO A 412 -12.73 -2.10 30.59
CA PRO A 412 -13.74 -3.15 30.64
C PRO A 412 -14.97 -2.82 31.50
N SER A 413 -14.87 -1.88 32.46
CA SER A 413 -16.01 -1.43 33.26
C SER A 413 -16.94 -0.45 32.54
N VAL A 414 -16.50 0.14 31.42
CA VAL A 414 -17.35 1.03 30.61
C VAL A 414 -18.42 0.19 29.94
N ARG A 415 -19.70 0.55 30.13
CA ARG A 415 -20.82 -0.08 29.44
C ARG A 415 -20.99 0.51 28.04
N ILE A 416 -20.85 -0.30 27.01
CA ILE A 416 -21.09 0.12 25.63
C ILE A 416 -22.56 -0.11 25.26
N ILE A 417 -23.22 0.95 24.80
CA ILE A 417 -24.62 0.98 24.39
C ILE A 417 -24.68 1.21 22.88
N ALA A 418 -25.52 0.45 22.17
CA ALA A 418 -25.79 0.68 20.75
C ALA A 418 -27.23 0.30 20.39
N ALA A 419 -27.76 0.76 19.26
CA ALA A 419 -29.01 0.21 18.76
C ALA A 419 -28.84 -1.27 18.41
N THR A 420 -29.90 -2.08 18.53
CA THR A 420 -29.84 -3.53 18.21
C THR A 420 -29.27 -3.77 16.81
N GLY A 421 -29.75 -3.03 15.80
CA GLY A 421 -29.23 -3.14 14.42
C GLY A 421 -27.76 -2.74 14.29
N THR A 422 -27.29 -1.75 15.05
CA THR A 422 -25.88 -1.33 15.06
C THR A 422 -25.00 -2.46 15.62
N ALA A 423 -25.40 -3.07 16.73
CA ALA A 423 -24.65 -4.19 17.32
C ALA A 423 -24.62 -5.42 16.39
N GLU A 424 -25.72 -5.70 15.69
CA GLU A 424 -25.79 -6.77 14.68
C GLU A 424 -24.86 -6.50 13.49
N GLU A 425 -24.82 -5.27 12.98
CA GLU A 425 -23.91 -4.88 11.89
C GLU A 425 -22.44 -4.94 12.34
N ILE A 426 -22.10 -4.52 13.55
CA ILE A 426 -20.73 -4.64 14.09
C ILE A 426 -20.31 -6.12 14.16
N ALA A 427 -21.21 -7.01 14.55
CA ALA A 427 -20.91 -8.44 14.68
C ALA A 427 -20.68 -9.16 13.35
N HIS A 428 -21.28 -8.66 12.26
CA HIS A 428 -21.23 -9.29 10.93
C HIS A 428 -20.59 -8.40 9.85
N GLY A 429 -20.03 -7.27 10.27
CA GLY A 429 -19.47 -6.25 9.39
C GLY A 429 -18.11 -6.64 8.82
N MET A 430 -17.55 -5.73 8.05
CA MET A 430 -16.21 -5.90 7.48
C MET A 430 -15.17 -5.96 8.61
N ALA A 431 -14.44 -7.07 8.68
CA ALA A 431 -13.32 -7.22 9.61
C ALA A 431 -12.26 -6.12 9.39
N PRO A 432 -11.72 -5.48 10.44
CA PRO A 432 -10.71 -4.42 10.32
C PRO A 432 -9.47 -4.85 9.51
N GLU A 433 -9.11 -6.13 9.55
CA GLU A 433 -8.02 -6.71 8.77
C GLU A 433 -8.25 -6.56 7.26
N MET A 434 -9.50 -6.60 6.79
CA MET A 434 -9.81 -6.36 5.38
C MET A 434 -9.55 -4.90 4.96
N LEU A 435 -9.75 -3.93 5.86
CA LEU A 435 -9.39 -2.53 5.62
C LEU A 435 -7.87 -2.34 5.57
N ALA A 436 -7.13 -2.99 6.47
CA ALA A 436 -5.66 -3.03 6.41
C ALA A 436 -5.17 -3.63 5.09
N MET A 437 -5.80 -4.73 4.64
CA MET A 437 -5.50 -5.34 3.35
C MET A 437 -5.82 -4.39 2.19
N ALA A 438 -6.94 -3.66 2.23
CA ALA A 438 -7.35 -2.70 1.20
C ALA A 438 -6.40 -1.49 1.06
N GLN A 439 -5.72 -1.08 2.14
CA GLN A 439 -4.68 -0.03 2.08
C GLN A 439 -3.45 -0.49 1.29
N THR A 440 -3.14 -1.78 1.39
CA THR A 440 -2.03 -2.34 0.62
C THR A 440 -2.50 -2.65 -0.80
N ALA A 441 -3.68 -3.27 -0.96
CA ALA A 441 -4.25 -3.82 -2.19
C ALA A 441 -4.11 -2.92 -3.42
N ASN A 442 -3.77 -3.53 -4.55
CA ASN A 442 -3.80 -2.84 -5.83
C ASN A 442 -5.18 -2.99 -6.45
N LEU A 443 -5.92 -1.90 -6.44
CA LEU A 443 -7.27 -1.77 -7.00
C LEU A 443 -7.25 -1.20 -8.43
N GLY A 444 -6.09 -1.22 -9.08
CA GLY A 444 -5.86 -0.62 -10.39
C GLY A 444 -5.37 0.84 -10.31
N PRO A 445 -5.03 1.45 -11.46
CA PRO A 445 -4.33 2.73 -11.52
C PRO A 445 -5.17 3.94 -11.06
N ILE A 446 -6.49 3.79 -10.94
CA ILE A 446 -7.40 4.85 -10.50
C ILE A 446 -7.80 4.65 -9.04
N ALA A 447 -8.26 3.46 -8.67
CA ALA A 447 -8.76 3.22 -7.32
C ALA A 447 -7.64 3.09 -6.28
N THR A 448 -6.45 2.61 -6.63
CA THR A 448 -5.32 2.50 -5.69
C THR A 448 -4.85 3.86 -5.14
N PRO A 449 -4.55 4.88 -5.97
CA PRO A 449 -4.17 6.19 -5.42
C PRO A 449 -5.33 6.84 -4.66
N TYR A 450 -6.59 6.62 -5.08
CA TYR A 450 -7.77 7.09 -4.37
C TYR A 450 -7.88 6.46 -2.97
N THR A 451 -7.83 5.13 -2.85
CA THR A 451 -7.95 4.47 -1.53
C THR A 451 -6.76 4.79 -0.63
N ARG A 452 -5.56 4.96 -1.19
CA ARG A 452 -4.39 5.39 -0.41
C ARG A 452 -4.51 6.83 0.08
N ASP A 453 -5.05 7.74 -0.74
CA ASP A 453 -5.35 9.12 -0.32
C ASP A 453 -6.41 9.14 0.79
N ARG A 454 -7.47 8.32 0.68
CA ARG A 454 -8.57 8.32 1.65
C ARG A 454 -8.23 7.60 2.94
N PHE A 455 -7.54 6.47 2.84
CA PHE A 455 -7.40 5.53 3.96
C PHE A 455 -5.96 5.34 4.40
N GLY A 456 -4.95 5.70 3.60
CA GLY A 456 -3.53 5.43 3.90
C GLY A 456 -2.96 6.21 5.09
N HIS A 457 -3.75 7.10 5.69
CA HIS A 457 -3.39 7.86 6.88
C HIS A 457 -3.71 7.14 8.20
N PHE A 458 -4.51 6.08 8.16
CA PHE A 458 -4.97 5.34 9.34
C PHE A 458 -4.16 4.05 9.53
N ASP A 459 -4.04 3.60 10.77
CA ASP A 459 -3.42 2.31 11.11
C ASP A 459 -4.47 1.31 11.60
N PHE A 460 -4.88 0.39 10.72
CA PHE A 460 -5.86 -0.63 11.08
C PHE A 460 -5.25 -1.86 11.79
N SER A 461 -3.94 -1.88 12.02
CA SER A 461 -3.28 -3.01 12.66
C SER A 461 -3.64 -3.12 14.16
N GLY A 462 -3.81 -4.36 14.63
CA GLY A 462 -4.08 -4.65 16.05
C GLY A 462 -5.48 -4.26 16.55
N ILE A 463 -6.39 -3.90 15.64
CA ILE A 463 -7.80 -3.65 15.98
C ILE A 463 -8.48 -4.99 16.26
N THR A 464 -9.20 -5.07 17.37
CA THR A 464 -10.11 -6.14 17.76
C THR A 464 -11.44 -5.50 18.13
N VAL A 465 -12.49 -5.84 17.40
CA VAL A 465 -13.82 -5.23 17.57
C VAL A 465 -14.39 -5.57 18.95
N ARG A 466 -14.66 -4.54 19.77
CA ARG A 466 -15.44 -4.64 21.01
C ARG A 466 -16.86 -4.12 20.73
N ASN A 467 -17.83 -5.02 20.82
CA ASN A 467 -19.25 -4.72 20.54
C ASN A 467 -19.99 -4.20 21.79
N ALA A 468 -21.27 -3.86 21.63
CA ALA A 468 -22.13 -3.36 22.69
C ALA A 468 -22.40 -4.40 23.79
N ASP A 469 -22.44 -3.90 25.02
CA ASP A 469 -22.82 -4.65 26.23
C ASP A 469 -24.35 -4.57 26.47
N GLU A 470 -24.98 -3.48 26.04
CA GLU A 470 -26.43 -3.23 26.12
C GLU A 470 -26.95 -2.71 24.78
N THR A 471 -28.14 -3.18 24.37
CA THR A 471 -28.80 -2.71 23.16
C THR A 471 -30.17 -2.10 23.41
N PHE A 472 -30.60 -1.21 22.51
CA PHE A 472 -31.94 -0.63 22.51
C PHE A 472 -32.54 -0.60 21.10
N GLU A 473 -33.87 -0.57 21.00
CA GLU A 473 -34.56 -0.64 19.70
C GLU A 473 -34.81 0.75 19.09
N ARG A 474 -35.50 1.63 19.84
CA ARG A 474 -35.97 2.92 19.35
C ARG A 474 -35.48 4.10 20.16
N GLU A 475 -35.68 4.05 21.47
CA GLU A 475 -35.28 5.10 22.40
C GLU A 475 -34.81 4.50 23.71
N LEU A 476 -33.83 5.14 24.33
CA LEU A 476 -33.37 4.84 25.67
C LEU A 476 -32.98 6.15 26.35
N THR A 477 -33.49 6.42 27.54
CA THR A 477 -33.02 7.53 28.37
C THR A 477 -32.09 6.98 29.44
N ILE A 478 -30.89 7.54 29.54
CA ILE A 478 -29.94 7.23 30.60
C ILE A 478 -29.68 8.46 31.48
N GLU A 479 -29.13 8.21 32.67
CA GLU A 479 -28.68 9.25 33.58
C GLU A 479 -27.15 9.19 33.69
N VAL A 480 -26.48 10.32 33.48
CA VAL A 480 -25.03 10.47 33.56
C VAL A 480 -24.73 11.46 34.67
N GLY A 481 -24.44 10.99 35.88
CA GLY A 481 -24.09 11.85 37.03
C GLY A 481 -25.09 12.98 37.29
N GLY A 482 -26.38 12.67 37.35
CA GLY A 482 -27.47 13.62 37.54
C GLY A 482 -28.03 14.25 36.25
N ARG A 483 -27.40 14.01 35.09
CA ARG A 483 -27.82 14.58 33.80
C ARG A 483 -28.61 13.58 32.97
N ARG A 484 -29.79 14.00 32.49
CA ARG A 484 -30.61 13.21 31.55
C ARG A 484 -29.98 13.24 30.16
N VAL A 485 -29.84 12.07 29.55
CA VAL A 485 -29.40 11.91 28.16
C VAL A 485 -30.35 10.98 27.42
N ASP A 486 -30.90 11.45 26.30
CA ASP A 486 -31.82 10.68 25.46
C ASP A 486 -31.08 10.12 24.24
N LEU A 487 -31.12 8.80 24.06
CA LEU A 487 -30.56 8.08 22.94
C LEU A 487 -31.72 7.69 22.01
N LEU A 488 -31.65 8.07 20.74
CA LEU A 488 -32.73 7.85 19.77
C LEU A 488 -32.16 7.14 18.53
N ASN A 489 -32.68 5.97 18.20
CA ASN A 489 -32.37 5.29 16.94
C ASN A 489 -33.36 5.78 15.86
N LEU A 490 -32.82 6.50 14.87
CA LEU A 490 -33.56 7.11 13.77
C LEU A 490 -33.34 6.38 12.43
N GLY A 491 -32.52 5.32 12.43
CA GLY A 491 -32.28 4.48 11.26
C GLY A 491 -33.40 3.46 10.96
N PRO A 492 -33.28 2.70 9.87
CA PRO A 492 -32.15 2.67 8.93
C PRO A 492 -32.12 3.93 8.04
N ALA A 493 -30.93 4.50 7.87
CA ALA A 493 -30.68 5.67 7.03
C ALA A 493 -29.25 5.63 6.45
N HIS A 494 -28.24 6.00 7.23
CA HIS A 494 -26.85 5.93 6.80
C HIS A 494 -26.39 4.46 6.79
N THR A 495 -26.54 3.76 7.92
CA THR A 495 -26.46 2.29 8.01
C THR A 495 -27.80 1.66 8.39
N GLY A 496 -27.83 0.37 8.72
CA GLY A 496 -29.04 -0.34 9.14
C GLY A 496 -29.64 0.14 10.45
N ALA A 497 -28.88 0.88 11.27
CA ALA A 497 -29.38 1.60 12.45
C ALA A 497 -28.46 2.77 12.78
N ASP A 498 -29.07 3.93 13.05
CA ASP A 498 -28.37 5.20 13.20
C ASP A 498 -28.91 5.96 14.42
N SER A 499 -28.09 6.04 15.46
CA SER A 499 -28.48 6.63 16.75
C SER A 499 -27.95 8.05 16.93
N VAL A 500 -28.73 8.88 17.62
CA VAL A 500 -28.35 10.23 18.03
C VAL A 500 -28.42 10.38 19.55
N VAL A 501 -27.62 11.30 20.11
CA VAL A 501 -27.61 11.62 21.54
C VAL A 501 -28.10 13.04 21.75
N HIS A 502 -29.21 13.19 22.47
CA HIS A 502 -29.74 14.49 22.85
C HIS A 502 -29.49 14.74 24.34
N VAL A 503 -28.92 15.90 24.65
CA VAL A 503 -28.64 16.38 26.02
C VAL A 503 -29.49 17.63 26.27
N PRO A 504 -30.73 17.48 26.77
CA PRO A 504 -31.71 18.57 26.74
C PRO A 504 -31.34 19.78 27.59
N ASP A 505 -30.70 19.58 28.75
CA ASP A 505 -30.30 20.68 29.64
C ASP A 505 -29.17 21.52 29.05
N ALA A 506 -28.27 20.90 28.30
CA ALA A 506 -27.17 21.57 27.61
C ALA A 506 -27.55 22.10 26.21
N GLY A 507 -28.68 21.65 25.65
CA GLY A 507 -29.11 22.00 24.29
C GLY A 507 -28.19 21.45 23.20
N VAL A 508 -27.62 20.25 23.42
CA VAL A 508 -26.67 19.63 22.48
C VAL A 508 -27.26 18.36 21.87
N LEU A 509 -27.08 18.20 20.57
CA LEU A 509 -27.39 16.98 19.82
C LEU A 509 -26.11 16.45 19.15
N PHE A 510 -25.76 15.19 19.42
CA PHE A 510 -24.76 14.45 18.64
C PHE A 510 -25.47 13.62 17.59
N GLY A 511 -25.18 13.88 16.31
CA GLY A 511 -25.92 13.30 15.18
C GLY A 511 -25.32 12.03 14.59
N GLY A 512 -24.10 11.64 14.96
CA GLY A 512 -23.34 10.62 14.24
C GLY A 512 -23.33 10.89 12.74
N ASP A 513 -23.26 9.84 11.94
CA ASP A 513 -23.25 9.95 10.48
C ASP A 513 -24.63 10.18 9.87
N LEU A 514 -25.65 10.53 10.66
CA LEU A 514 -26.82 11.18 10.08
C LEU A 514 -26.50 12.61 9.63
N LEU A 515 -25.35 13.17 10.01
CA LEU A 515 -24.93 14.53 9.68
C LEU A 515 -23.50 14.59 9.15
N PHE A 516 -23.37 15.07 7.90
CA PHE A 516 -22.10 15.41 7.24
C PHE A 516 -22.14 16.90 6.86
N ILE A 517 -21.38 17.74 7.56
CA ILE A 517 -21.45 19.20 7.40
C ILE A 517 -20.33 19.69 6.47
N GLY A 518 -20.69 20.16 5.28
CA GLY A 518 -19.73 20.54 4.24
C GLY A 518 -19.02 19.35 3.57
N CYS A 519 -19.44 18.14 3.90
CA CYS A 519 -19.02 16.88 3.29
C CYS A 519 -20.26 16.20 2.71
N THR A 520 -20.11 15.51 1.58
CA THR A 520 -21.21 14.78 0.95
C THR A 520 -21.62 13.58 1.81
N PRO A 521 -22.89 13.47 2.26
CA PRO A 521 -23.40 12.28 2.94
C PRO A 521 -23.31 11.05 2.04
N ILE A 522 -23.11 9.88 2.63
CA ILE A 522 -23.08 8.60 1.92
C ILE A 522 -24.18 7.67 2.45
N VAL A 523 -24.98 7.10 1.55
CA VAL A 523 -26.13 6.26 1.92
C VAL A 523 -25.75 4.78 1.74
N TRP A 524 -25.37 4.08 2.81
CA TRP A 524 -25.01 2.66 2.69
C TRP A 524 -26.23 1.75 2.75
N ALA A 525 -27.20 2.05 3.62
CA ALA A 525 -28.41 1.23 3.77
C ALA A 525 -29.65 1.87 3.13
N GLY A 526 -29.95 3.14 3.46
CA GLY A 526 -31.20 3.79 3.07
C GLY A 526 -32.44 3.16 3.75
N PRO A 527 -33.65 3.48 3.28
CA PRO A 527 -33.93 4.35 2.13
C PRO A 527 -33.66 5.83 2.43
N ILE A 528 -33.36 6.63 1.40
CA ILE A 528 -33.10 8.07 1.52
C ILE A 528 -34.26 8.81 2.22
N ALA A 529 -35.50 8.38 1.98
CA ALA A 529 -36.69 8.94 2.62
C ALA A 529 -36.68 8.82 4.15
N ASN A 530 -36.11 7.73 4.70
CA ASN A 530 -35.97 7.56 6.14
C ASN A 530 -34.97 8.57 6.71
N TRP A 531 -33.86 8.81 6.01
CA TRP A 531 -32.87 9.80 6.45
C TRP A 531 -33.45 11.23 6.43
N ILE A 532 -34.28 11.55 5.44
CA ILE A 532 -35.02 12.82 5.43
C ILE A 532 -35.92 12.93 6.68
N ALA A 533 -36.64 11.86 7.04
CA ALA A 533 -37.45 11.82 8.25
C ALA A 533 -36.62 11.90 9.54
N ALA A 534 -35.42 11.31 9.56
CA ALA A 534 -34.47 11.43 10.66
C ALA A 534 -34.00 12.88 10.83
N CYS A 535 -33.74 13.59 9.74
CA CYS A 535 -33.44 15.03 9.78
C CYS A 535 -34.61 15.83 10.36
N ASP A 536 -35.85 15.52 9.97
CA ASP A 536 -37.05 16.17 10.51
C ASP A 536 -37.21 15.89 12.02
N ALA A 537 -36.94 14.67 12.47
CA ALA A 537 -36.95 14.30 13.87
C ALA A 537 -35.88 15.05 14.69
N MET A 538 -34.64 15.15 14.16
CA MET A 538 -33.56 15.90 14.80
C MET A 538 -33.87 17.41 14.90
N ILE A 539 -34.46 18.01 13.86
CA ILE A 539 -34.89 19.41 13.89
C ILE A 539 -35.96 19.63 14.97
N ALA A 540 -36.86 18.66 15.17
CA ALA A 540 -37.91 18.74 16.18
C ALA A 540 -37.40 18.68 17.64
N LEU A 541 -36.15 18.24 17.87
CA LEU A 541 -35.51 18.26 19.20
C LEU A 541 -35.13 19.68 19.65
N ASP A 542 -35.08 20.65 18.73
CA ASP A 542 -34.78 22.07 19.00
C ASP A 542 -33.43 22.31 19.71
N ALA A 543 -32.43 21.47 19.42
CA ALA A 543 -31.08 21.63 19.95
C ALA A 543 -30.32 22.75 19.21
N PRO A 544 -29.90 23.84 19.89
CA PRO A 544 -29.17 24.95 19.25
C PRO A 544 -27.73 24.60 18.83
N ILE A 545 -27.17 23.53 19.38
CA ILE A 545 -25.80 23.07 19.10
C ILE A 545 -25.87 21.63 18.61
N VAL A 546 -25.26 21.38 17.45
CA VAL A 546 -25.28 20.08 16.79
C VAL A 546 -23.85 19.66 16.48
N VAL A 547 -23.44 18.51 17.01
CA VAL A 547 -22.15 17.87 16.73
C VAL A 547 -22.39 16.78 15.67
N PRO A 548 -21.96 16.98 14.42
CA PRO A 548 -22.12 15.97 13.37
C PRO A 548 -21.07 14.87 13.50
N GLY A 549 -21.28 13.72 12.87
CA GLY A 549 -20.26 12.69 12.70
C GLY A 549 -19.10 13.18 11.85
N HIS A 550 -19.37 14.00 10.82
CA HIS A 550 -18.33 14.59 9.98
C HIS A 550 -18.53 16.09 9.74
N GLY A 551 -17.43 16.85 9.76
CA GLY A 551 -17.42 18.29 9.52
C GLY A 551 -17.51 19.13 10.81
N PRO A 552 -17.68 20.46 10.70
CA PRO A 552 -17.69 21.35 11.86
C PRO A 552 -18.97 21.25 12.70
N VAL A 553 -18.85 21.54 14.01
CA VAL A 553 -20.00 21.76 14.91
C VAL A 553 -20.89 22.88 14.35
N THR A 554 -22.18 22.61 14.32
CA THR A 554 -23.20 23.40 13.63
C THR A 554 -24.44 23.62 14.51
N ASP A 555 -25.57 23.95 13.90
CA ASP A 555 -26.89 24.16 14.48
C ASP A 555 -27.97 23.53 13.56
N PRO A 556 -29.28 23.76 13.81
CA PRO A 556 -30.32 23.20 12.95
C PRO A 556 -30.23 23.54 11.46
N ASP A 557 -29.52 24.60 11.05
CA ASP A 557 -29.29 24.89 9.63
C ASP A 557 -28.38 23.85 8.97
N GLY A 558 -27.42 23.28 9.73
CA GLY A 558 -26.62 22.14 9.27
C GLY A 558 -27.47 20.92 8.96
N ILE A 559 -28.45 20.61 9.82
CA ILE A 559 -29.40 19.51 9.59
C ILE A 559 -30.24 19.78 8.34
N ARG A 560 -30.72 21.01 8.16
CA ARG A 560 -31.48 21.42 6.97
C ARG A 560 -30.66 21.30 5.69
N ALA A 561 -29.36 21.60 5.74
CA ALA A 561 -28.48 21.46 4.58
C ALA A 561 -28.33 19.98 4.16
N VAL A 562 -28.10 19.07 5.12
CA VAL A 562 -28.05 17.61 4.85
C VAL A 562 -29.38 17.11 4.29
N ARG A 563 -30.49 17.50 4.91
CA ARG A 563 -31.84 17.19 4.41
C ARG A 563 -32.06 17.69 2.97
N GLY A 564 -31.66 18.93 2.69
CA GLY A 564 -31.76 19.55 1.37
C GLY A 564 -30.99 18.78 0.30
N TYR A 565 -29.78 18.32 0.63
CA TYR A 565 -28.98 17.47 -0.25
C TYR A 565 -29.67 16.14 -0.56
N LEU A 566 -30.20 15.47 0.46
CA LEU A 566 -30.88 14.18 0.30
C LEU A 566 -32.12 14.29 -0.59
N VAL A 567 -32.92 15.34 -0.40
CA VAL A 567 -34.06 15.66 -1.27
C VAL A 567 -33.58 15.90 -2.70
N HIS A 568 -32.57 16.74 -2.87
CA HIS A 568 -32.03 17.10 -4.19
C HIS A 568 -31.53 15.88 -4.97
N VAL A 569 -30.70 15.04 -4.36
CA VAL A 569 -30.18 13.83 -5.03
C VAL A 569 -31.30 12.84 -5.35
N SER A 570 -32.28 12.68 -4.46
CA SER A 570 -33.46 11.83 -4.74
C SER A 570 -34.23 12.33 -5.97
N GLU A 571 -34.51 13.63 -6.04
CA GLU A 571 -35.23 14.24 -7.16
C GLU A 571 -34.46 14.12 -8.48
N GLN A 572 -33.14 14.35 -8.46
CA GLN A 572 -32.28 14.21 -9.63
C GLN A 572 -32.20 12.76 -10.12
N ALA A 573 -32.01 11.80 -9.21
CA ALA A 573 -31.96 10.38 -9.54
C ALA A 573 -33.30 9.88 -10.12
N GLU A 574 -34.43 10.27 -9.52
CA GLU A 574 -35.76 9.95 -10.05
C GLU A 574 -36.00 10.58 -11.44
N ALA A 575 -35.56 11.81 -11.64
CA ALA A 575 -35.69 12.47 -12.94
C ALA A 575 -34.85 11.78 -14.02
N ALA A 576 -33.65 11.29 -13.68
CA ALA A 576 -32.82 10.49 -14.56
C ALA A 576 -33.46 9.11 -14.85
N HIS A 577 -34.01 8.46 -13.82
CA HIS A 577 -34.69 7.18 -13.95
C HIS A 577 -35.92 7.28 -14.87
N ARG A 578 -36.74 8.35 -14.73
CA ARG A 578 -37.88 8.62 -15.63
C ARG A 578 -37.47 8.85 -17.09
N LYS A 579 -36.21 9.24 -17.35
CA LYS A 579 -35.65 9.38 -18.71
C LYS A 579 -35.09 8.07 -19.25
N GLY A 580 -35.12 6.99 -18.48
CA GLY A 580 -34.58 5.69 -18.86
C GLY A 580 -33.07 5.57 -18.79
N LEU A 581 -32.39 6.48 -18.06
CA LEU A 581 -30.95 6.35 -17.81
C LEU A 581 -30.69 5.25 -16.78
N SER A 582 -29.65 4.46 -16.99
CA SER A 582 -29.13 3.55 -15.96
C SER A 582 -28.62 4.33 -14.74
N TRP A 583 -28.51 3.67 -13.59
CA TRP A 583 -28.06 4.32 -12.35
C TRP A 583 -26.63 4.89 -12.48
N SER A 584 -25.75 4.23 -13.23
CA SER A 584 -24.37 4.67 -13.45
C SER A 584 -24.31 5.88 -14.38
N GLU A 585 -25.11 5.90 -15.45
CA GLU A 585 -25.28 7.08 -16.31
C GLU A 585 -25.88 8.26 -15.53
N ALA A 586 -26.85 7.99 -14.66
CA ALA A 586 -27.43 9.01 -13.79
C ALA A 586 -26.38 9.59 -12.85
N ALA A 587 -25.62 8.75 -12.13
CA ALA A 587 -24.54 9.20 -11.25
C ALA A 587 -23.51 10.08 -11.97
N ASP A 588 -23.27 9.80 -13.26
CA ASP A 588 -22.37 10.59 -14.09
C ASP A 588 -22.97 11.90 -14.65
N THR A 589 -24.29 12.09 -14.61
CA THR A 589 -24.95 13.21 -15.30
C THR A 589 -25.83 14.09 -14.43
N ILE A 590 -26.16 13.67 -13.20
CA ILE A 590 -26.97 14.50 -12.31
C ILE A 590 -26.27 15.81 -11.95
N ASP A 591 -27.06 16.88 -11.87
CA ASP A 591 -26.58 18.18 -11.42
C ASP A 591 -26.60 18.22 -9.89
N LEU A 592 -25.45 18.42 -9.25
CA LEU A 592 -25.34 18.55 -7.80
C LEU A 592 -25.65 19.96 -7.28
N GLY A 593 -25.81 20.94 -8.16
CA GLY A 593 -26.06 22.33 -7.76
C GLY A 593 -25.02 22.86 -6.78
N GLU A 594 -25.47 23.50 -5.71
CA GLU A 594 -24.60 24.05 -4.67
C GLU A 594 -23.80 22.98 -3.90
N TYR A 595 -24.34 21.75 -3.81
CA TYR A 595 -23.72 20.62 -3.10
C TYR A 595 -22.50 20.06 -3.82
N GLY A 596 -22.29 20.38 -5.10
CA GLY A 596 -21.12 19.93 -5.87
C GLY A 596 -19.78 20.49 -5.35
N THR A 597 -19.82 21.45 -4.43
CA THR A 597 -18.64 22.05 -3.79
C THR A 597 -18.29 21.40 -2.44
N TRP A 598 -19.11 20.48 -1.94
CA TRP A 598 -18.85 19.78 -0.69
C TRP A 598 -17.69 18.79 -0.86
N LEU A 599 -17.01 18.50 0.25
CA LEU A 599 -15.95 17.49 0.26
C LEU A 599 -16.50 16.11 -0.09
N ASP A 600 -15.71 15.31 -0.79
CA ASP A 600 -16.01 13.92 -1.15
C ASP A 600 -17.29 13.78 -2.00
N ALA A 601 -17.50 14.71 -2.94
CA ALA A 601 -18.63 14.73 -3.87
C ALA A 601 -18.81 13.42 -4.66
N GLU A 602 -17.77 12.63 -4.84
CA GLU A 602 -17.84 11.31 -5.47
C GLU A 602 -18.78 10.34 -4.76
N ARG A 603 -19.05 10.52 -3.46
CA ARG A 603 -20.04 9.73 -2.69
C ARG A 603 -21.43 9.73 -3.30
N VAL A 604 -21.73 10.71 -4.14
CA VAL A 604 -22.97 10.77 -4.94
C VAL A 604 -23.22 9.48 -5.75
N VAL A 605 -22.16 8.79 -6.17
CA VAL A 605 -22.28 7.51 -6.89
C VAL A 605 -23.06 6.48 -6.07
N VAL A 606 -22.76 6.38 -4.78
CA VAL A 606 -23.44 5.46 -3.85
C VAL A 606 -24.88 5.92 -3.59
N ASN A 607 -25.10 7.22 -3.47
CA ASN A 607 -26.43 7.74 -3.16
C ASN A 607 -27.40 7.56 -4.33
N VAL A 608 -26.94 7.80 -5.56
CA VAL A 608 -27.74 7.54 -6.78
C VAL A 608 -27.97 6.05 -6.94
N TYR A 609 -26.94 5.24 -6.72
CA TYR A 609 -27.04 3.78 -6.74
C TYR A 609 -28.14 3.28 -5.78
N GLN A 610 -28.10 3.71 -4.52
CA GLN A 610 -29.14 3.31 -3.56
C GLN A 610 -30.51 3.81 -3.94
N ARG A 611 -30.64 5.06 -4.41
CA ARG A 611 -31.95 5.56 -4.85
C ARG A 611 -32.51 4.73 -6.01
N TYR A 612 -31.66 4.27 -6.91
CA TYR A 612 -32.08 3.37 -7.99
C TYR A 612 -32.52 2.00 -7.48
N ARG A 613 -31.86 1.43 -6.45
CA ARG A 613 -32.34 0.19 -5.80
C ARG A 613 -33.71 0.35 -5.14
N GLU A 614 -34.01 1.54 -4.61
CA GLU A 614 -35.33 1.85 -4.05
C GLU A 614 -36.41 1.99 -5.13
N LEU A 615 -36.05 2.47 -6.33
CA LEU A 615 -36.97 2.67 -7.45
C LEU A 615 -37.19 1.39 -8.28
N ASP A 616 -36.15 0.57 -8.42
CA ASP A 616 -36.13 -0.63 -9.23
C ASP A 616 -35.46 -1.80 -8.46
N PRO A 617 -36.26 -2.77 -7.98
CA PRO A 617 -35.76 -3.96 -7.29
C PRO A 617 -34.81 -4.83 -8.11
N ASP A 618 -34.81 -4.71 -9.45
CA ASP A 618 -33.93 -5.45 -10.35
C ASP A 618 -32.53 -4.80 -10.46
N THR A 619 -32.31 -3.63 -9.84
CA THR A 619 -30.98 -2.99 -9.77
C THR A 619 -29.99 -3.92 -9.04
N PRO A 620 -28.85 -4.29 -9.66
CA PRO A 620 -27.92 -5.25 -9.07
C PRO A 620 -27.37 -4.82 -7.71
N ALA A 621 -27.26 -5.77 -6.78
CA ALA A 621 -26.52 -5.59 -5.54
C ALA A 621 -25.01 -5.58 -5.84
N LEU A 622 -24.31 -4.52 -5.40
CA LEU A 622 -22.89 -4.32 -5.58
C LEU A 622 -22.17 -4.37 -4.24
N GLU A 623 -20.99 -4.96 -4.24
CA GLU A 623 -20.08 -4.96 -3.10
C GLU A 623 -19.53 -3.54 -2.83
N VAL A 624 -19.26 -3.24 -1.56
CA VAL A 624 -18.74 -1.94 -1.11
C VAL A 624 -17.47 -1.54 -1.88
N MET A 625 -16.56 -2.49 -2.11
CA MET A 625 -15.33 -2.23 -2.85
C MET A 625 -15.59 -1.86 -4.32
N ALA A 626 -16.59 -2.45 -4.96
CA ALA A 626 -16.95 -2.08 -6.32
C ALA A 626 -17.47 -0.64 -6.38
N LEU A 627 -18.31 -0.25 -5.41
CA LEU A 627 -18.79 1.13 -5.28
C LEU A 627 -17.65 2.13 -5.01
N LEU A 628 -16.65 1.77 -4.21
CA LEU A 628 -15.47 2.61 -3.98
C LEU A 628 -14.63 2.80 -5.24
N VAL A 629 -14.43 1.75 -6.04
CA VAL A 629 -13.75 1.86 -7.35
C VAL A 629 -14.50 2.81 -8.27
N MET A 630 -15.83 2.71 -8.33
CA MET A 630 -16.65 3.60 -9.16
C MET A 630 -16.62 5.06 -8.70
N GLN A 631 -16.53 5.31 -7.39
CA GLN A 631 -16.31 6.66 -6.84
C GLN A 631 -14.95 7.23 -7.29
N ALA A 632 -13.89 6.42 -7.23
CA ALA A 632 -12.57 6.82 -7.70
C ALA A 632 -12.57 7.18 -9.21
N GLU A 633 -13.26 6.37 -10.03
CA GLU A 633 -13.43 6.63 -11.46
C GLU A 633 -14.24 7.90 -11.73
N TRP A 634 -15.32 8.11 -10.98
CA TRP A 634 -16.17 9.30 -11.08
C TRP A 634 -15.37 10.58 -10.80
N LEU A 635 -14.51 10.54 -9.77
CA LEU A 635 -13.65 11.66 -9.38
C LEU A 635 -12.57 11.91 -10.44
N ALA A 636 -11.91 10.85 -10.92
CA ALA A 636 -10.86 10.94 -11.93
C ALA A 636 -11.36 11.56 -13.24
N LYS A 637 -12.59 11.23 -13.67
CA LYS A 637 -13.23 11.84 -14.86
C LYS A 637 -13.40 13.37 -14.72
N ARG A 638 -13.58 13.88 -13.50
CA ARG A 638 -13.94 15.28 -13.19
C ARG A 638 -12.78 16.15 -12.76
N ALA A 639 -11.69 15.56 -12.26
CA ALA A 639 -10.45 16.28 -11.96
C ALA A 639 -9.78 16.88 -13.22
N GLY A 640 -10.21 16.45 -14.42
CA GLY A 640 -9.62 16.82 -15.70
C GLY A 640 -8.25 16.16 -15.90
N PRO A 641 -7.73 16.10 -17.14
CA PRO A 641 -6.33 15.74 -17.34
C PRO A 641 -5.47 16.79 -16.63
N ILE A 642 -4.48 16.35 -15.84
CA ILE A 642 -3.42 17.20 -15.30
C ILE A 642 -2.93 18.08 -16.45
N ARG A 643 -3.34 19.36 -16.48
CA ARG A 643 -2.89 20.32 -17.48
C ARG A 643 -1.43 20.58 -17.15
N LEU A 644 -0.52 19.82 -17.78
CA LEU A 644 0.85 20.27 -17.99
C LEU A 644 0.74 21.66 -18.60
N ALA A 645 1.11 22.67 -17.83
CA ALA A 645 1.15 24.05 -18.28
C ALA A 645 1.93 24.08 -19.61
N ARG A 646 1.25 24.40 -20.71
CA ARG A 646 1.95 24.74 -21.95
C ARG A 646 2.75 26.00 -21.63
N PRO A 647 4.08 26.02 -21.84
CA PRO A 647 4.80 27.27 -21.76
C PRO A 647 4.23 28.20 -22.83
N GLU A 648 3.82 29.40 -22.40
CA GLU A 648 3.41 30.47 -23.29
C GLU A 648 4.53 30.71 -24.31
N ARG A 649 4.17 30.73 -25.59
CA ARG A 649 5.07 31.16 -26.65
C ARG A 649 5.20 32.68 -26.53
N ASN A 650 6.38 33.16 -26.17
CA ASN A 650 6.86 34.47 -26.60
C ASN A 650 7.88 34.28 -27.73
#